data_AF-A0A1V5XTD6-F1
#
_entry.id   AF-A0A1V5XTD6-F1
#
_cell.length_a   1.000
_cell.length_b   1.000
_cell.length_c   1.000
_cell.angle_alpha   90.00
_cell.angle_beta   90.00
_cell.angle_gamma   90.00
#
_symmetry.space_group_name_H-M   'P 1'
#
loop_
_entity.id
_entity.type
_entity.pdbx_description
1 polymer ?
#
loop_
_entity_poly.entity_id
_entity_poly.type
_entity_poly.pdbx_seq_one_letter_code
_entity_poly.pdbx_strand_id
1 'polypeptide(L)'
;MKVYSCHRACLSACLGLSLCIPFFGCTSSDPNPMDVPPAIPGEACTPASQRCSSQHDGSVEICRADGRGWFSQMCPTGTTCNVTTGSCESVDTGCEPGSARCEGSPGTAARAVCAADGKRWALEPCAGLQVCDASSGACVDPVCASGESRCEKGPTDPDRSTCAPDRLSFINTPCPGNHVCVPTTTGSTCVARLCSPGDRQCSNDYLQVLVCDTSGTSLEIIETCADDEACSKGICEKSTMPLGQTVRVTSSDGPFSVSPGRYAVVVVNTDTSNDEFVDYPLHLDGSISDPVTTTFRHLEPQKVSDPAAVSRGYPMSKGRTATVFPRPGPEPNDAETRTFFVPRYETGGEETIPRTATLRASGQHVRVWEDQSTSSAGTLVPDTVLDELMDRLDHAVLPRAKAMVGEPTDVDGNGKIDILFTDVLPDAVKAFCHPSATLFAPGTFSVSYDYGEVVYAHGIDESAPVWETSTLMSHEVAQLIVLSQRLEPFLSDPESIPPWVEADIYAVEGLASLVMGWSGQSHAWPVTTALEHPQEASLARLTASSYLADATANLASYGFGTLVQEYLFDQAGAMVVSDGGATIQDGGGKAYLQAFTAGQEGWDRIHPLDGRPVSTWYVDFATALLLVHLDGKLAPSTAKDPRTAFAPTVLDTKYGGFLGPTLRWEHVRDSSKKGPIHRLMPWSQHPASMRRGGLSFLAVSVGDSGATMQVSEDATTAVWVRHRP
;
A
#
# COMPACT_ATOMS: atom_id res chain seq x y z
N MET A 1 7.53 18.63 26.93
CA MET A 1 7.15 19.91 27.60
C MET A 1 7.23 21.06 26.58
N LYS A 2 6.92 22.30 26.99
CA LYS A 2 6.88 23.55 26.17
C LYS A 2 8.21 24.34 26.34
N VAL A 3 8.69 25.27 25.48
CA VAL A 3 8.17 25.87 24.23
C VAL A 3 9.33 26.44 23.35
N TYR A 4 9.01 27.10 22.21
CA TYR A 4 9.82 27.93 21.28
C TYR A 4 10.86 28.90 21.90
N SER A 5 11.82 29.52 21.18
CA SER A 5 12.07 29.79 19.73
C SER A 5 13.61 29.80 19.41
N CYS A 6 14.20 30.17 18.25
CA CYS A 6 13.80 30.66 16.91
C CYS A 6 14.86 30.24 15.83
N HIS A 7 14.94 30.86 14.62
CA HIS A 7 15.72 30.32 13.48
C HIS A 7 16.34 31.28 12.41
N ARG A 8 17.61 30.98 12.02
CA ARG A 8 18.24 30.85 10.65
C ARG A 8 18.15 32.00 9.59
N ALA A 9 18.98 32.11 8.53
CA ALA A 9 20.26 31.53 7.98
C ALA A 9 20.84 32.55 6.93
N CYS A 10 22.11 32.62 6.45
CA CYS A 10 23.12 31.67 5.89
C CYS A 10 22.75 31.04 4.52
N LEU A 11 23.61 30.92 3.48
CA LEU A 11 24.95 31.49 3.15
C LEU A 11 25.37 31.24 1.65
N SER A 12 26.15 32.15 1.04
CA SER A 12 27.26 32.00 0.04
C SER A 12 27.31 31.02 -1.18
N ALA A 13 27.54 31.61 -2.39
CA ALA A 13 28.81 31.61 -3.17
C ALA A 13 28.99 30.87 -4.53
N CYS A 14 30.04 31.36 -5.27
CA CYS A 14 30.71 30.89 -6.50
C CYS A 14 30.09 31.24 -7.89
N LEU A 15 30.84 31.58 -8.96
CA LEU A 15 32.13 32.32 -9.14
C LEU A 15 32.43 32.55 -10.64
N GLY A 16 33.03 33.68 -11.09
CA GLY A 16 33.63 33.77 -12.44
C GLY A 16 33.99 35.17 -13.03
N LEU A 17 35.16 35.24 -13.68
CA LEU A 17 35.68 36.27 -14.65
C LEU A 17 36.13 37.67 -14.14
N SER A 18 36.91 38.39 -14.97
CA SER A 18 38.02 39.28 -14.54
C SER A 18 38.27 40.53 -15.42
N LEU A 19 38.86 41.63 -14.88
CA LEU A 19 39.91 42.52 -15.49
C LEU A 19 40.23 43.78 -14.61
N CYS A 20 41.25 44.61 -14.94
CA CYS A 20 41.98 45.46 -13.95
C CYS A 20 42.68 46.78 -14.44
N ILE A 21 42.81 47.80 -13.53
CA ILE A 21 43.95 48.82 -13.35
C ILE A 21 44.07 49.99 -14.40
N PRO A 22 44.70 51.22 -14.22
CA PRO A 22 45.34 51.99 -13.07
C PRO A 22 45.05 53.55 -12.86
N PHE A 23 45.21 54.04 -11.61
CA PHE A 23 45.89 55.26 -10.98
C PHE A 23 46.23 56.69 -11.59
N PHE A 24 46.44 57.66 -10.64
CA PHE A 24 47.10 59.04 -10.64
C PHE A 24 46.32 60.31 -11.12
N GLY A 25 46.58 61.59 -10.72
CA GLY A 25 47.38 62.21 -9.62
C GLY A 25 47.67 63.77 -9.68
N CYS A 26 47.46 64.52 -8.57
CA CYS A 26 48.06 65.81 -8.04
C CYS A 26 48.31 67.17 -8.82
N THR A 27 47.55 68.23 -8.43
CA THR A 27 47.91 69.63 -7.92
C THR A 27 49.00 70.62 -8.46
N SER A 28 48.72 71.95 -8.24
CA SER A 28 49.62 73.16 -8.09
C SER A 28 49.93 74.05 -9.34
N SER A 29 50.29 75.37 -9.32
CA SER A 29 50.34 76.47 -8.29
C SER A 29 50.77 77.86 -8.85
N ASP A 30 50.36 78.99 -8.22
CA ASP A 30 51.15 80.25 -7.95
C ASP A 30 51.63 81.21 -9.11
N PRO A 31 52.22 82.43 -8.85
CA PRO A 31 51.95 83.49 -7.83
C PRO A 31 52.17 85.00 -8.25
N ASN A 32 51.74 85.92 -7.36
CA ASN A 32 52.32 87.24 -6.94
C ASN A 32 52.43 88.53 -7.83
N PRO A 33 52.46 89.75 -7.20
CA PRO A 33 52.51 91.08 -7.86
C PRO A 33 53.79 91.93 -7.57
N MET A 34 53.96 93.10 -8.24
CA MET A 34 54.81 94.23 -7.78
C MET A 34 54.38 95.64 -8.30
N ASP A 35 53.96 96.50 -7.37
CA ASP A 35 54.60 97.77 -6.94
C ASP A 35 54.71 99.10 -7.79
N VAL A 36 54.35 100.21 -7.10
CA VAL A 36 54.71 101.66 -7.26
C VAL A 36 54.14 102.55 -8.45
N PRO A 37 54.38 103.90 -8.57
CA PRO A 37 53.32 104.95 -8.59
C PRO A 37 53.35 105.88 -9.85
N PRO A 38 52.87 107.16 -9.89
CA PRO A 38 51.98 107.95 -9.01
C PRO A 38 50.73 108.54 -9.74
N ALA A 39 49.86 109.25 -9.00
CA ALA A 39 48.52 109.66 -9.47
C ALA A 39 48.39 111.11 -10.01
N ILE A 40 47.41 111.30 -10.91
CA ILE A 40 46.83 112.57 -11.37
C ILE A 40 45.35 112.56 -10.92
N PRO A 41 44.74 113.68 -10.46
CA PRO A 41 43.45 113.66 -9.78
C PRO A 41 42.28 113.20 -10.66
N GLY A 42 41.63 112.10 -10.24
CA GLY A 42 40.34 111.60 -10.73
C GLY A 42 39.42 111.23 -9.57
N GLU A 43 38.19 110.80 -9.87
CA GLU A 43 37.11 110.59 -8.89
C GLU A 43 37.48 109.70 -7.70
N ALA A 44 36.98 110.05 -6.51
CA ALA A 44 37.19 109.28 -5.29
C ALA A 44 36.33 108.00 -5.28
N CYS A 45 36.93 106.87 -4.92
CA CYS A 45 36.26 105.57 -4.78
C CYS A 45 36.84 104.79 -3.58
N THR A 46 36.12 103.76 -3.11
CA THR A 46 36.57 102.92 -2.01
C THR A 46 37.67 101.96 -2.48
N PRO A 47 38.90 102.00 -1.93
CA PRO A 47 40.01 101.14 -2.33
C PRO A 47 39.65 99.66 -2.49
N ALA A 48 40.11 99.04 -3.58
CA ALA A 48 39.89 97.63 -3.93
C ALA A 48 38.42 97.18 -4.10
N SER A 49 37.43 98.08 -4.05
CA SER A 49 36.07 97.75 -4.47
C SER A 49 36.00 97.43 -5.97
N GLN A 50 35.06 96.57 -6.36
CA GLN A 50 34.86 96.10 -7.74
C GLN A 50 33.44 96.44 -8.24
N ARG A 51 33.31 96.66 -9.55
CA ARG A 51 32.03 96.84 -10.27
C ARG A 51 32.19 96.38 -11.72
N CYS A 52 31.11 96.06 -12.43
CA CYS A 52 31.20 95.92 -13.88
C CYS A 52 31.50 97.28 -14.54
N SER A 53 32.35 97.30 -15.56
CA SER A 53 32.70 98.54 -16.25
C SER A 53 31.50 99.13 -16.99
N SER A 54 31.36 100.46 -16.91
CA SER A 54 30.31 101.18 -17.66
C SER A 54 30.74 101.59 -19.07
N GLN A 55 32.00 101.36 -19.44
CA GLN A 55 32.56 101.74 -20.74
C GLN A 55 33.03 100.55 -21.58
N HIS A 56 33.33 99.40 -20.95
CA HIS A 56 33.81 98.20 -21.62
C HIS A 56 33.03 96.96 -21.15
N ASP A 57 32.07 96.53 -21.97
CA ASP A 57 31.24 95.35 -21.69
C ASP A 57 32.10 94.07 -21.53
N GLY A 58 31.67 93.15 -20.67
CA GLY A 58 32.46 91.97 -20.30
C GLY A 58 33.72 92.24 -19.47
N SER A 59 33.83 93.38 -18.77
CA SER A 59 34.97 93.71 -17.91
C SER A 59 34.59 94.22 -16.52
N VAL A 60 35.48 94.02 -15.55
CA VAL A 60 35.38 94.51 -14.16
C VAL A 60 36.26 95.74 -14.00
N GLU A 61 35.72 96.82 -13.46
CA GLU A 61 36.47 97.96 -12.93
C GLU A 61 36.82 97.74 -11.46
N ILE A 62 38.08 97.97 -11.10
CA ILE A 62 38.60 97.89 -9.74
C ILE A 62 39.07 99.28 -9.31
N CYS A 63 38.66 99.74 -8.12
CA CYS A 63 39.11 101.02 -7.56
C CYS A 63 40.56 100.90 -7.06
N ARG A 64 41.41 101.88 -7.42
CA ARG A 64 42.83 101.90 -6.99
C ARG A 64 43.00 101.97 -5.48
N ALA A 65 44.12 101.45 -4.99
CA ALA A 65 44.42 101.36 -3.56
C ALA A 65 44.54 102.73 -2.84
N ASP A 66 44.81 103.80 -3.59
CA ASP A 66 44.83 105.20 -3.10
C ASP A 66 43.43 105.86 -3.07
N GLY A 67 42.41 105.13 -3.51
CA GLY A 67 41.02 105.59 -3.61
C GLY A 67 40.78 106.60 -4.73
N ARG A 68 41.66 106.72 -5.73
CA ARG A 68 41.59 107.75 -6.79
C ARG A 68 41.49 107.12 -8.18
N GLY A 69 40.24 106.93 -8.60
CA GLY A 69 39.86 106.40 -9.90
C GLY A 69 39.96 104.88 -10.01
N TRP A 70 39.36 104.39 -11.09
CA TRP A 70 39.22 102.97 -11.41
C TRP A 70 40.22 102.53 -12.49
N PHE A 71 40.40 101.23 -12.65
CA PHE A 71 41.00 100.61 -13.85
C PHE A 71 40.20 99.36 -14.24
N SER A 72 40.03 99.12 -15.54
CA SER A 72 39.25 98.00 -16.07
C SER A 72 40.12 96.78 -16.37
N GLN A 73 39.61 95.59 -16.09
CA GLN A 73 40.19 94.29 -16.41
C GLN A 73 39.12 93.41 -17.07
N MET A 74 39.39 92.90 -18.28
CA MET A 74 38.49 91.98 -18.97
C MET A 74 38.26 90.68 -18.17
N CYS A 75 37.04 90.17 -18.22
CA CYS A 75 36.73 88.86 -17.66
C CYS A 75 37.42 87.73 -18.46
N PRO A 76 37.88 86.65 -17.79
CA PRO A 76 38.41 85.47 -18.47
C PRO A 76 37.42 84.87 -19.49
N THR A 77 37.92 84.38 -20.62
CA THR A 77 37.12 83.75 -21.67
C THR A 77 36.21 82.65 -21.11
N GLY A 78 34.90 82.71 -21.39
CA GLY A 78 33.89 81.81 -20.83
C GLY A 78 33.21 82.32 -19.55
N THR A 79 33.63 83.48 -19.04
CA THR A 79 32.96 84.21 -17.93
C THR A 79 32.48 85.58 -18.38
N THR A 80 31.50 86.15 -17.68
CA THR A 80 31.07 87.54 -17.86
C THR A 80 30.85 88.22 -16.51
N CYS A 81 30.84 89.55 -16.48
CA CYS A 81 30.68 90.31 -15.24
C CYS A 81 29.23 90.25 -14.75
N ASN A 82 29.00 89.69 -13.57
CA ASN A 82 27.71 89.70 -12.92
C ASN A 82 27.48 91.05 -12.23
N VAL A 83 26.52 91.83 -12.74
CA VAL A 83 26.19 93.18 -12.27
C VAL A 83 25.72 93.26 -10.81
N THR A 84 25.39 92.12 -10.18
CA THR A 84 24.97 92.04 -8.77
C THR A 84 26.14 91.88 -7.82
N THR A 85 27.16 91.11 -8.22
CA THR A 85 28.35 90.79 -7.39
C THR A 85 29.57 91.63 -7.74
N GLY A 86 29.62 92.20 -8.95
CA GLY A 86 30.75 92.98 -9.47
C GLY A 86 31.92 92.13 -9.97
N SER A 87 31.74 90.81 -10.08
CA SER A 87 32.79 89.82 -10.39
C SER A 87 32.47 88.99 -11.65
N CYS A 88 33.51 88.38 -12.23
CA CYS A 88 33.40 87.53 -13.41
C CYS A 88 32.97 86.10 -13.06
N GLU A 89 31.87 85.62 -13.64
CA GLU A 89 31.26 84.31 -13.34
C GLU A 89 30.99 83.52 -14.64
N SER A 90 31.12 82.18 -14.57
CA SER A 90 31.02 81.27 -15.72
C SER A 90 29.57 80.99 -16.13
N VAL A 91 29.32 80.92 -17.44
CA VAL A 91 27.98 80.60 -17.98
C VAL A 91 27.95 79.17 -18.53
N ASP A 92 27.18 78.29 -17.89
CA ASP A 92 26.85 76.98 -18.43
C ASP A 92 25.68 77.08 -19.43
N THR A 93 25.74 76.32 -20.53
CA THR A 93 24.76 76.36 -21.62
C THR A 93 24.57 74.96 -22.19
N GLY A 94 23.38 74.37 -22.01
CA GLY A 94 23.22 72.94 -22.24
C GLY A 94 21.79 72.38 -22.30
N CYS A 95 20.75 73.20 -22.49
CA CYS A 95 19.43 72.70 -22.88
C CYS A 95 18.63 73.69 -23.73
N GLU A 96 17.76 73.16 -24.59
CA GLU A 96 16.84 73.97 -25.39
C GLU A 96 15.64 74.40 -24.52
N PRO A 97 15.33 75.70 -24.38
CA PRO A 97 14.25 76.19 -23.52
C PRO A 97 12.91 75.48 -23.74
N GLY A 98 12.33 74.90 -22.68
CA GLY A 98 11.07 74.16 -22.75
C GLY A 98 11.17 72.71 -23.24
N SER A 99 12.34 72.23 -23.67
CA SER A 99 12.56 70.80 -23.92
C SER A 99 12.39 69.97 -22.63
N ALA A 100 11.98 68.71 -22.77
CA ALA A 100 11.73 67.80 -21.65
C ALA A 100 12.47 66.47 -21.84
N ARG A 101 12.86 65.84 -20.73
CA ARG A 101 13.48 64.50 -20.68
C ARG A 101 13.09 63.80 -19.38
N CYS A 102 13.17 62.48 -19.30
CA CYS A 102 12.94 61.79 -18.03
C CYS A 102 14.15 61.92 -17.09
N GLU A 103 13.90 61.96 -15.78
CA GLU A 103 14.97 61.83 -14.79
C GLU A 103 15.15 60.37 -14.41
N GLY A 104 16.35 59.82 -14.58
CA GLY A 104 16.66 58.42 -14.28
C GLY A 104 16.33 57.45 -15.42
N SER A 105 15.95 56.22 -15.06
CA SER A 105 15.58 55.16 -16.01
C SER A 105 14.20 55.41 -16.64
N PRO A 106 13.87 54.77 -17.79
CA PRO A 106 12.51 54.80 -18.34
C PRO A 106 11.44 54.37 -17.30
N GLY A 107 10.27 55.02 -17.32
CA GLY A 107 9.17 54.73 -16.38
C GLY A 107 9.19 55.48 -15.06
N THR A 108 10.13 56.41 -14.84
CA THR A 108 10.18 57.19 -13.60
C THR A 108 9.00 58.15 -13.48
N ALA A 109 8.59 58.41 -12.24
CA ALA A 109 7.47 59.30 -11.91
C ALA A 109 7.84 60.81 -11.96
N ALA A 110 8.90 61.18 -12.70
CA ALA A 110 9.34 62.56 -12.83
C ALA A 110 10.04 62.82 -14.17
N ARG A 111 9.79 64.00 -14.72
CA ARG A 111 10.49 64.55 -15.89
C ARG A 111 11.30 65.77 -15.46
N ALA A 112 12.39 66.04 -16.18
CA ALA A 112 13.11 67.29 -16.11
C ALA A 112 12.76 68.15 -17.33
N VAL A 113 12.38 69.41 -17.09
CA VAL A 113 12.08 70.41 -18.14
C VAL A 113 13.15 71.49 -18.13
N CYS A 114 13.66 71.87 -19.31
CA CYS A 114 14.62 72.96 -19.44
C CYS A 114 13.94 74.30 -19.17
N ALA A 115 14.51 75.09 -18.26
CA ALA A 115 14.01 76.42 -17.93
C ALA A 115 14.07 77.36 -19.15
N ALA A 116 13.22 78.40 -19.15
CA ALA A 116 13.10 79.36 -20.24
C ALA A 116 14.39 80.16 -20.54
N ASP A 117 15.40 80.07 -19.68
CA ASP A 117 16.73 80.68 -19.84
C ASP A 117 17.74 79.80 -20.59
N GLY A 118 17.44 78.52 -20.84
CA GLY A 118 18.34 77.55 -21.49
C GLY A 118 19.51 77.04 -20.62
N LYS A 119 19.53 77.40 -19.33
CA LYS A 119 20.71 77.24 -18.45
C LYS A 119 20.56 76.16 -17.39
N ARG A 120 19.34 75.66 -17.14
CA ARG A 120 19.09 74.63 -16.12
C ARG A 120 17.90 73.75 -16.45
N TRP A 121 17.99 72.50 -16.02
CA TRP A 121 16.86 71.58 -15.93
C TRP A 121 16.14 71.79 -14.58
N ALA A 122 14.81 71.76 -14.58
CA ALA A 122 13.96 71.78 -13.39
C ALA A 122 13.15 70.49 -13.32
N LEU A 123 13.07 69.88 -12.13
CA LEU A 123 12.33 68.62 -11.94
C LEU A 123 10.83 68.89 -11.75
N GLU A 124 10.02 68.15 -12.49
CA GLU A 124 8.55 68.11 -12.39
C GLU A 124 8.10 66.67 -12.14
N PRO A 125 7.47 66.35 -11.00
CA PRO A 125 6.86 65.04 -10.80
C PRO A 125 5.66 64.86 -11.74
N CYS A 126 5.51 63.66 -12.31
CA CYS A 126 4.35 63.30 -13.11
C CYS A 126 3.09 63.14 -12.24
N ALA A 127 1.91 63.42 -12.80
CA ALA A 127 0.69 63.51 -12.01
C ALA A 127 0.13 62.12 -11.63
N GLY A 128 -0.10 61.90 -10.34
CA GLY A 128 -0.75 60.69 -9.84
C GLY A 128 0.10 59.42 -10.05
N LEU A 129 -0.32 58.56 -10.99
CA LEU A 129 0.36 57.30 -11.32
C LEU A 129 1.18 57.34 -12.63
N GLN A 130 1.17 58.49 -13.31
CA GLN A 130 1.83 58.73 -14.58
C GLN A 130 3.34 58.44 -14.54
N VAL A 131 3.86 58.06 -15.70
CA VAL A 131 5.28 57.80 -15.95
C VAL A 131 5.81 58.77 -17.00
N CYS A 132 7.10 59.07 -16.93
CA CYS A 132 7.78 59.76 -18.00
C CYS A 132 8.15 58.78 -19.13
N ASP A 133 7.65 59.06 -20.34
CA ASP A 133 8.06 58.40 -21.58
C ASP A 133 9.42 58.93 -22.04
N ALA A 134 10.42 58.05 -22.07
CA ALA A 134 11.80 58.37 -22.43
C ALA A 134 11.97 58.82 -23.90
N SER A 135 10.99 58.55 -24.77
CA SER A 135 11.03 58.95 -26.18
C SER A 135 10.51 60.37 -26.44
N SER A 136 9.64 60.91 -25.57
CA SER A 136 9.03 62.24 -25.72
C SER A 136 9.30 63.22 -24.56
N GLY A 137 9.77 62.73 -23.41
CA GLY A 137 9.90 63.52 -22.19
C GLY A 137 8.56 63.91 -21.54
N ALA A 138 7.44 63.38 -22.04
CA ALA A 138 6.11 63.66 -21.52
C ALA A 138 5.74 62.72 -20.35
N CYS A 139 4.99 63.25 -19.39
CA CYS A 139 4.26 62.44 -18.42
C CYS A 139 3.00 61.89 -19.08
N VAL A 140 2.83 60.57 -19.08
CA VAL A 140 1.69 59.87 -19.69
C VAL A 140 1.16 58.79 -18.75
N ASP A 141 -0.10 58.38 -18.95
CA ASP A 141 -0.72 57.34 -18.12
C ASP A 141 -0.08 55.97 -18.42
N PRO A 142 0.22 55.15 -17.39
CA PRO A 142 0.83 53.84 -17.59
C PRO A 142 -0.16 52.87 -18.26
N VAL A 143 0.36 52.05 -19.18
CA VAL A 143 -0.39 51.02 -19.91
C VAL A 143 -0.61 49.76 -19.06
N CYS A 144 0.22 49.54 -18.03
CA CYS A 144 0.14 48.38 -17.15
C CYS A 144 0.67 48.63 -15.73
N ALA A 145 0.30 47.75 -14.80
CA ALA A 145 0.80 47.78 -13.42
C ALA A 145 2.19 47.11 -13.32
N SER A 146 3.03 47.58 -12.39
CA SER A 146 4.38 47.04 -12.22
C SER A 146 4.36 45.55 -11.88
N GLY A 147 5.03 44.73 -12.69
CA GLY A 147 5.05 43.27 -12.54
C GLY A 147 3.77 42.54 -12.98
N GLU A 148 2.77 43.25 -13.54
CA GLU A 148 1.59 42.64 -14.15
C GLU A 148 2.01 41.64 -15.23
N SER A 149 1.38 40.47 -15.26
CA SER A 149 1.59 39.49 -16.32
C SER A 149 0.26 38.86 -16.74
N ARG A 150 0.12 38.62 -18.04
CA ARG A 150 -1.11 38.17 -18.70
C ARG A 150 -0.80 37.21 -19.85
N CYS A 151 -1.85 36.67 -20.45
CA CYS A 151 -1.83 35.96 -21.72
C CYS A 151 -2.71 36.77 -22.68
N GLU A 152 -2.17 37.25 -23.79
CA GLU A 152 -2.88 38.17 -24.70
C GLU A 152 -3.86 37.45 -25.61
N LYS A 153 -3.56 36.21 -25.97
CA LYS A 153 -4.35 35.37 -26.90
C LYS A 153 -5.24 34.35 -26.18
N GLY A 154 -5.46 34.52 -24.87
CA GLY A 154 -6.26 33.60 -24.05
C GLY A 154 -5.51 32.33 -23.63
N PRO A 155 -6.21 31.23 -23.30
CA PRO A 155 -5.59 30.02 -22.71
C PRO A 155 -4.65 29.26 -23.66
N THR A 156 -4.70 29.53 -24.97
CA THR A 156 -3.83 28.89 -25.97
C THR A 156 -2.53 29.65 -26.23
N ASP A 157 -2.29 30.79 -25.56
CA ASP A 157 -1.20 31.70 -25.92
C ASP A 157 0.19 31.07 -25.68
N PRO A 158 1.06 30.94 -26.70
CA PRO A 158 2.44 30.51 -26.51
C PRO A 158 3.30 31.57 -25.80
N ASP A 159 2.85 32.82 -25.75
CA ASP A 159 3.60 33.94 -25.17
C ASP A 159 3.04 34.34 -23.81
N ARG A 160 3.93 34.66 -22.87
CA ARG A 160 3.60 35.31 -21.60
C ARG A 160 4.00 36.77 -21.65
N SER A 161 3.00 37.64 -21.70
CA SER A 161 3.16 39.09 -21.64
C SER A 161 3.44 39.53 -20.20
N THR A 162 4.53 40.28 -19.98
CA THR A 162 4.84 40.91 -18.68
C THR A 162 5.02 42.40 -18.87
N CYS A 163 4.47 43.22 -17.98
CA CYS A 163 4.58 44.68 -18.04
C CYS A 163 6.06 45.10 -18.04
N ALA A 164 6.45 45.93 -19.00
CA ALA A 164 7.80 46.45 -19.12
C ALA A 164 8.18 47.30 -17.90
N PRO A 165 9.49 47.42 -17.56
CA PRO A 165 9.94 48.28 -16.46
C PRO A 165 9.49 49.75 -16.58
N ASP A 166 9.24 50.22 -17.81
CA ASP A 166 8.73 51.57 -18.07
C ASP A 166 7.23 51.77 -17.78
N ARG A 167 6.46 50.67 -17.64
CA ARG A 167 4.99 50.62 -17.55
C ARG A 167 4.24 51.17 -18.77
N LEU A 168 4.90 51.30 -19.92
CA LEU A 168 4.35 51.82 -21.18
C LEU A 168 4.08 50.72 -22.23
N SER A 169 4.61 49.51 -22.01
CA SER A 169 4.44 48.38 -22.93
C SER A 169 4.38 47.04 -22.21
N PHE A 170 3.98 45.99 -22.92
CA PHE A 170 4.17 44.60 -22.49
C PHE A 170 5.33 43.97 -23.26
N ILE A 171 6.18 43.24 -22.54
CA ILE A 171 7.24 42.40 -23.11
C ILE A 171 6.69 40.99 -23.22
N ASN A 172 6.51 40.51 -24.44
CA ASN A 172 6.04 39.14 -24.70
C ASN A 172 7.24 38.18 -24.64
N THR A 173 7.22 37.29 -23.66
CA THR A 173 8.25 36.26 -23.45
C THR A 173 7.66 34.90 -23.83
N PRO A 174 8.18 34.18 -24.84
CA PRO A 174 7.70 32.84 -25.19
C PRO A 174 7.82 31.87 -24.02
N CYS A 175 6.79 31.05 -23.80
CA CYS A 175 6.84 29.98 -22.82
C CYS A 175 7.81 28.85 -23.29
N PRO A 176 8.51 28.18 -22.35
CA PRO A 176 9.58 27.25 -22.71
C PRO A 176 9.05 25.92 -23.28
N GLY A 177 9.64 25.44 -24.38
CA GLY A 177 9.36 24.11 -24.93
C GLY A 177 7.90 23.94 -25.36
N ASN A 178 7.18 23.01 -24.74
CA ASN A 178 5.76 22.73 -25.02
C ASN A 178 4.77 23.48 -24.10
N HIS A 179 5.22 24.51 -23.38
CA HIS A 179 4.38 25.22 -22.42
C HIS A 179 3.50 26.29 -23.07
N VAL A 180 2.38 26.61 -22.43
CA VAL A 180 1.48 27.74 -22.76
C VAL A 180 1.30 28.67 -21.57
N CYS A 181 0.95 29.93 -21.86
CA CYS A 181 0.53 30.89 -20.86
C CYS A 181 -0.88 30.56 -20.38
N VAL A 182 -1.03 30.28 -19.08
CA VAL A 182 -2.31 30.08 -18.40
C VAL A 182 -2.56 31.25 -17.44
N PRO A 183 -3.73 31.92 -17.49
CA PRO A 183 -4.11 32.94 -16.51
C PRO A 183 -4.22 32.35 -15.09
N THR A 184 -3.80 33.12 -14.08
CA THR A 184 -3.93 32.78 -12.66
C THR A 184 -4.63 33.91 -11.90
N THR A 185 -5.04 33.65 -10.65
CA THR A 185 -5.67 34.66 -9.79
C THR A 185 -4.78 35.87 -9.45
N THR A 186 -3.49 35.82 -9.81
CA THR A 186 -2.50 36.89 -9.55
C THR A 186 -1.70 37.30 -10.81
N GLY A 187 -2.07 36.84 -12.01
CA GLY A 187 -1.39 37.18 -13.26
C GLY A 187 -1.44 36.04 -14.28
N SER A 188 -0.26 35.57 -14.72
CA SER A 188 -0.15 34.41 -15.61
C SER A 188 1.11 33.58 -15.31
N THR A 189 1.09 32.30 -15.73
CA THR A 189 2.25 31.40 -15.64
C THR A 189 2.36 30.50 -16.87
N CYS A 190 3.55 29.99 -17.17
CA CYS A 190 3.75 29.01 -18.24
C CYS A 190 3.53 27.60 -17.67
N VAL A 191 2.63 26.80 -18.28
CA VAL A 191 2.30 25.43 -17.89
C VAL A 191 2.55 24.49 -19.06
N ALA A 192 3.17 23.32 -18.82
CA ALA A 192 3.40 22.31 -19.86
C ALA A 192 2.06 21.80 -20.43
N ARG A 193 1.95 21.68 -21.76
CA ARG A 193 0.84 20.95 -22.38
C ARG A 193 0.94 19.46 -22.01
N LEU A 194 -0.16 18.89 -21.50
CA LEU A 194 -0.34 17.47 -21.24
C LEU A 194 -0.94 16.74 -22.46
N CYS A 195 -1.74 17.46 -23.26
CA CYS A 195 -2.53 16.91 -24.38
C CYS A 195 -2.84 18.02 -25.42
N SER A 196 -3.39 17.66 -26.58
CA SER A 196 -3.86 18.64 -27.57
C SER A 196 -5.27 19.12 -27.20
N PRO A 197 -5.59 20.43 -27.27
CA PRO A 197 -6.89 20.95 -26.85
C PRO A 197 -8.07 20.28 -27.56
N GLY A 198 -9.05 19.81 -26.79
CA GLY A 198 -10.21 19.09 -27.31
C GLY A 198 -9.98 17.61 -27.63
N ASP A 199 -8.76 17.06 -27.49
CA ASP A 199 -8.53 15.62 -27.58
C ASP A 199 -9.36 14.88 -26.53
N ARG A 200 -10.14 13.88 -26.96
CA ARG A 200 -10.82 12.94 -26.06
C ARG A 200 -9.90 11.76 -25.78
N GLN A 201 -9.76 11.36 -24.52
CA GLN A 201 -9.01 10.19 -24.09
C GLN A 201 -9.72 9.49 -22.92
N CYS A 202 -9.26 8.30 -22.55
CA CYS A 202 -9.83 7.54 -21.45
C CYS A 202 -9.10 7.78 -20.12
N SER A 203 -9.82 7.63 -19.01
CA SER A 203 -9.20 7.53 -17.69
C SER A 203 -8.34 6.26 -17.56
N ASN A 204 -7.37 6.27 -16.63
CA ASN A 204 -6.47 5.15 -16.36
C ASN A 204 -7.14 3.87 -15.77
N ASP A 205 -8.47 3.84 -15.73
CA ASP A 205 -9.32 2.71 -15.35
C ASP A 205 -10.41 2.40 -16.40
N TYR A 206 -10.47 3.17 -17.48
CA TYR A 206 -11.43 3.05 -18.59
C TYR A 206 -12.90 3.14 -18.16
N LEU A 207 -13.18 3.90 -17.08
CA LEU A 207 -14.53 4.20 -16.58
C LEU A 207 -15.05 5.57 -17.04
N GLN A 208 -14.17 6.47 -17.50
CA GLN A 208 -14.51 7.85 -17.81
C GLN A 208 -13.88 8.32 -19.12
N VAL A 209 -14.59 9.20 -19.83
CA VAL A 209 -14.02 9.99 -20.91
C VAL A 209 -13.52 11.31 -20.34
N LEU A 210 -12.26 11.59 -20.63
CA LEU A 210 -11.60 12.86 -20.36
C LEU A 210 -11.52 13.66 -21.66
N VAL A 211 -11.77 14.97 -21.59
CA VAL A 211 -11.41 15.92 -22.66
C VAL A 211 -10.23 16.77 -22.21
N CYS A 212 -9.32 17.05 -23.13
CA CYS A 212 -8.25 18.00 -22.91
C CYS A 212 -8.79 19.44 -22.91
N ASP A 213 -8.43 20.24 -21.90
CA ASP A 213 -8.89 21.63 -21.78
C ASP A 213 -8.43 22.51 -22.97
N THR A 214 -9.04 23.69 -23.12
CA THR A 214 -8.72 24.59 -24.26
C THR A 214 -7.26 25.06 -24.29
N SER A 215 -6.58 25.07 -23.15
CA SER A 215 -5.16 25.39 -22.99
C SER A 215 -4.24 24.21 -23.35
N GLY A 216 -4.72 22.97 -23.29
CA GLY A 216 -3.95 21.73 -23.41
C GLY A 216 -3.30 21.27 -22.10
N THR A 217 -3.73 21.79 -20.95
CA THR A 217 -2.98 21.75 -19.68
C THR A 217 -3.60 20.91 -18.56
N SER A 218 -4.85 20.51 -18.73
CA SER A 218 -5.57 19.64 -17.80
C SER A 218 -6.59 18.78 -18.54
N LEU A 219 -7.14 17.78 -17.84
CA LEU A 219 -8.12 16.83 -18.35
C LEU A 219 -9.40 16.94 -17.51
N GLU A 220 -10.52 17.23 -18.17
CA GLU A 220 -11.83 17.36 -17.55
C GLU A 220 -12.69 16.13 -17.86
N ILE A 221 -13.36 15.58 -16.85
CA ILE A 221 -14.30 14.46 -17.02
C ILE A 221 -15.57 14.99 -17.69
N ILE A 222 -15.83 14.56 -18.93
CA ILE A 222 -17.05 14.92 -19.67
C ILE A 222 -18.12 13.83 -19.64
N GLU A 223 -17.73 12.59 -19.39
CA GLU A 223 -18.60 11.40 -19.46
C GLU A 223 -18.08 10.35 -18.48
N THR A 224 -18.99 9.66 -17.79
CA THR A 224 -18.69 8.43 -17.04
C THR A 224 -19.53 7.33 -17.65
N CYS A 225 -18.88 6.26 -18.11
CA CYS A 225 -19.54 5.19 -18.84
C CYS A 225 -20.48 4.38 -17.94
N ALA A 226 -21.50 3.75 -18.52
CA ALA A 226 -22.37 2.84 -17.78
C ALA A 226 -21.60 1.61 -17.26
N ASP A 227 -22.15 0.88 -16.29
CA ASP A 227 -21.51 -0.36 -15.78
C ASP A 227 -21.31 -1.40 -16.92
N ASP A 228 -22.13 -1.43 -17.98
CA ASP A 228 -21.96 -2.31 -19.15
C ASP A 228 -21.10 -1.69 -20.30
N GLU A 229 -20.42 -0.59 -20.03
CA GLU A 229 -19.60 0.16 -21.00
C GLU A 229 -18.16 0.37 -20.52
N ALA A 230 -17.25 0.55 -21.46
CA ALA A 230 -15.87 0.92 -21.22
C ALA A 230 -15.50 2.12 -22.08
N CYS A 231 -14.65 3.00 -21.55
CA CYS A 231 -14.03 4.01 -22.40
C CYS A 231 -13.03 3.32 -23.34
N SER A 232 -13.16 3.59 -24.63
CA SER A 232 -12.31 3.12 -25.72
C SER A 232 -12.08 4.32 -26.64
N LYS A 233 -10.81 4.73 -26.83
CA LYS A 233 -10.42 5.81 -27.76
C LYS A 233 -11.16 7.14 -27.50
N GLY A 234 -11.48 7.40 -26.23
CA GLY A 234 -12.18 8.61 -25.80
C GLY A 234 -13.70 8.60 -25.99
N ILE A 235 -14.34 7.46 -26.23
CA ILE A 235 -15.81 7.29 -26.21
C ILE A 235 -16.22 6.10 -25.34
N CYS A 236 -17.41 6.14 -24.75
CA CYS A 236 -17.98 4.96 -24.08
C CYS A 236 -18.54 3.98 -25.13
N GLU A 237 -17.98 2.77 -25.19
CA GLU A 237 -18.43 1.66 -26.03
C GLU A 237 -18.91 0.50 -25.17
N LYS A 238 -19.79 -0.37 -25.67
CA LYS A 238 -20.24 -1.55 -24.91
C LYS A 238 -19.06 -2.49 -24.62
N SER A 239 -18.89 -2.84 -23.35
CA SER A 239 -17.81 -3.69 -22.87
C SER A 239 -18.14 -5.16 -23.10
N THR A 240 -17.15 -5.98 -23.46
CA THR A 240 -17.31 -7.45 -23.49
C THR A 240 -17.35 -8.06 -22.09
N MET A 241 -17.06 -7.26 -21.05
CA MET A 241 -17.09 -7.64 -19.64
C MET A 241 -17.65 -6.48 -18.79
N PRO A 242 -18.97 -6.44 -18.53
CA PRO A 242 -19.57 -5.45 -17.64
C PRO A 242 -18.90 -5.38 -16.25
N LEU A 243 -18.92 -4.19 -15.66
CA LEU A 243 -18.24 -3.86 -14.42
C LEU A 243 -18.80 -4.66 -13.24
N GLY A 244 -17.92 -5.42 -12.61
CA GLY A 244 -18.23 -6.35 -11.52
C GLY A 244 -18.85 -7.68 -11.96
N GLN A 245 -19.18 -7.88 -13.24
CA GLN A 245 -19.67 -9.17 -13.72
C GLN A 245 -18.54 -10.19 -13.80
N THR A 246 -18.81 -11.41 -13.34
CA THR A 246 -17.96 -12.59 -13.55
C THR A 246 -18.19 -13.16 -14.95
N VAL A 247 -17.13 -13.26 -15.75
CA VAL A 247 -17.14 -13.89 -17.09
C VAL A 247 -16.21 -15.10 -17.05
N ARG A 248 -16.73 -16.29 -17.32
CA ARG A 248 -15.95 -17.54 -17.41
C ARG A 248 -15.58 -17.79 -18.87
N VAL A 249 -14.32 -18.15 -19.13
CA VAL A 249 -13.80 -18.49 -20.46
C VAL A 249 -13.01 -19.79 -20.38
N THR A 250 -13.20 -20.65 -21.38
CA THR A 250 -12.64 -22.00 -21.51
C THR A 250 -11.92 -22.16 -22.87
N SER A 251 -11.26 -23.29 -23.11
CA SER A 251 -10.73 -23.61 -24.45
C SER A 251 -11.82 -23.64 -25.53
N SER A 252 -13.05 -24.03 -25.16
CA SER A 252 -14.18 -24.22 -26.08
C SER A 252 -14.77 -22.92 -26.61
N ASP A 253 -14.54 -21.79 -25.93
CA ASP A 253 -14.91 -20.45 -26.38
C ASP A 253 -13.96 -19.90 -27.47
N GLY A 254 -12.75 -20.46 -27.58
CA GLY A 254 -11.73 -20.01 -28.53
C GLY A 254 -11.14 -18.63 -28.17
N PRO A 255 -10.64 -17.87 -29.18
CA PRO A 255 -10.10 -16.53 -28.96
C PRO A 255 -11.22 -15.52 -28.59
N PHE A 256 -11.15 -14.94 -27.40
CA PHE A 256 -12.16 -14.02 -26.85
C PHE A 256 -11.62 -12.58 -26.77
N SER A 257 -12.37 -11.60 -27.29
CA SER A 257 -12.00 -10.18 -27.26
C SER A 257 -12.25 -9.53 -25.89
N VAL A 258 -11.21 -8.96 -25.28
CA VAL A 258 -11.28 -8.23 -24.01
C VAL A 258 -11.27 -6.72 -24.28
N SER A 259 -12.32 -6.02 -23.86
CA SER A 259 -12.43 -4.55 -23.94
C SER A 259 -11.43 -3.83 -23.00
N PRO A 260 -11.17 -2.52 -23.19
CA PRO A 260 -10.34 -1.75 -22.26
C PRO A 260 -10.88 -1.79 -20.82
N GLY A 261 -9.98 -1.79 -19.83
CA GLY A 261 -10.39 -1.91 -18.43
C GLY A 261 -9.30 -2.43 -17.48
N ARG A 262 -9.61 -2.41 -16.18
CA ARG A 262 -8.86 -3.12 -15.14
C ARG A 262 -9.59 -4.40 -14.78
N TYR A 263 -8.85 -5.49 -14.74
CA TYR A 263 -9.37 -6.84 -14.54
C TYR A 263 -8.59 -7.54 -13.43
N ALA A 264 -9.34 -8.27 -12.62
CA ALA A 264 -8.80 -9.32 -11.79
C ALA A 264 -9.28 -10.64 -12.37
N VAL A 265 -8.38 -11.62 -12.45
CA VAL A 265 -8.61 -12.90 -13.12
C VAL A 265 -8.20 -14.01 -12.16
N VAL A 266 -8.98 -15.10 -12.11
CA VAL A 266 -8.49 -16.37 -11.57
C VAL A 266 -8.46 -17.42 -12.68
N VAL A 267 -7.31 -18.05 -12.85
CA VAL A 267 -7.13 -19.19 -13.75
C VAL A 267 -7.12 -20.43 -12.89
N VAL A 268 -7.97 -21.40 -13.21
CA VAL A 268 -8.25 -22.60 -12.42
C VAL A 268 -8.07 -23.81 -13.31
N ASN A 269 -7.14 -24.71 -12.97
CA ASN A 269 -7.03 -26.01 -13.60
C ASN A 269 -7.84 -27.04 -12.81
N THR A 270 -8.74 -27.77 -13.48
CA THR A 270 -9.71 -28.67 -12.84
C THR A 270 -9.41 -30.16 -13.06
N ASP A 271 -8.31 -30.49 -13.74
CA ASP A 271 -7.79 -31.86 -13.81
C ASP A 271 -7.04 -32.18 -12.52
N THR A 272 -7.60 -33.06 -11.70
CA THR A 272 -7.02 -33.47 -10.41
C THR A 272 -6.35 -34.84 -10.45
N SER A 273 -5.94 -35.32 -11.64
CA SER A 273 -5.36 -36.67 -11.81
C SER A 273 -3.97 -36.86 -11.18
N ASN A 274 -3.23 -35.77 -10.95
CA ASN A 274 -1.94 -35.73 -10.24
C ASN A 274 -1.55 -34.27 -9.90
N ASP A 275 -0.42 -34.05 -9.20
CA ASP A 275 0.13 -32.72 -8.85
C ASP A 275 1.30 -32.29 -9.79
N GLU A 276 1.34 -32.77 -11.04
CA GLU A 276 2.35 -32.35 -12.03
C GLU A 276 2.09 -30.92 -12.54
N PHE A 277 3.12 -30.32 -13.15
CA PHE A 277 3.01 -29.01 -13.79
C PHE A 277 2.62 -29.14 -15.27
N VAL A 278 1.74 -28.25 -15.72
CA VAL A 278 1.39 -27.97 -17.12
C VAL A 278 1.90 -26.59 -17.53
N ASP A 279 2.09 -26.36 -18.84
CA ASP A 279 2.36 -25.02 -19.37
C ASP A 279 1.23 -24.05 -18.99
N TYR A 280 1.54 -22.76 -18.76
CA TYR A 280 0.53 -21.82 -18.26
C TYR A 280 -0.64 -21.66 -19.25
N PRO A 281 -1.90 -21.96 -18.85
CA PRO A 281 -2.95 -22.24 -19.82
C PRO A 281 -3.73 -21.01 -20.31
N LEU A 282 -3.43 -19.80 -19.82
CA LEU A 282 -4.05 -18.54 -20.27
C LEU A 282 -3.05 -17.72 -21.07
N HIS A 283 -3.42 -17.36 -22.30
CA HIS A 283 -2.61 -16.56 -23.24
C HIS A 283 -3.32 -15.23 -23.52
N LEU A 284 -2.55 -14.13 -23.58
CA LEU A 284 -3.05 -12.79 -23.91
C LEU A 284 -2.17 -12.11 -24.98
N ASP A 285 -2.81 -11.49 -25.97
CA ASP A 285 -2.17 -10.63 -26.99
C ASP A 285 -2.90 -9.29 -27.12
N GLY A 286 -2.19 -8.22 -27.54
CA GLY A 286 -2.70 -6.86 -27.67
C GLY A 286 -2.17 -5.87 -26.63
N SER A 287 -2.95 -4.84 -26.29
CA SER A 287 -2.51 -3.79 -25.35
C SER A 287 -2.75 -4.23 -23.91
N ILE A 288 -1.74 -4.87 -23.32
CA ILE A 288 -1.78 -5.41 -21.95
C ILE A 288 -0.69 -4.74 -21.11
N SER A 289 -1.00 -4.41 -19.86
CA SER A 289 -0.05 -3.87 -18.88
C SER A 289 -0.44 -4.21 -17.44
N ASP A 290 0.51 -4.07 -16.52
CA ASP A 290 0.24 -4.27 -15.09
C ASP A 290 -0.54 -3.07 -14.50
N PRO A 291 -1.58 -3.27 -13.69
CA PRO A 291 -2.10 -2.21 -12.84
C PRO A 291 -1.05 -1.80 -11.79
N VAL A 292 -1.03 -0.51 -11.45
CA VAL A 292 0.06 0.09 -10.68
C VAL A 292 0.20 -0.50 -9.26
N THR A 293 1.42 -0.93 -8.95
CA THR A 293 1.95 -1.41 -7.64
C THR A 293 1.33 -2.68 -7.02
N THR A 294 2.04 -3.79 -7.17
CA THR A 294 2.96 -4.26 -6.11
C THR A 294 3.97 -5.26 -6.68
N THR A 295 5.15 -5.40 -6.05
CA THR A 295 6.09 -6.48 -6.38
C THR A 295 5.61 -7.77 -5.72
N PHE A 296 5.21 -8.77 -6.51
CA PHE A 296 4.96 -10.10 -5.99
C PHE A 296 6.31 -10.74 -5.66
N ARG A 297 6.45 -11.33 -4.47
CA ARG A 297 7.68 -12.01 -4.09
C ARG A 297 7.52 -13.51 -4.36
N HIS A 298 7.86 -13.92 -5.57
CA HIS A 298 8.03 -15.35 -5.87
C HIS A 298 8.98 -15.98 -4.86
N LEU A 299 8.50 -17.02 -4.19
CA LEU A 299 9.37 -18.07 -3.66
C LEU A 299 9.74 -18.93 -4.87
N GLU A 300 11.02 -19.16 -5.11
CA GLU A 300 11.42 -20.11 -6.15
C GLU A 300 10.92 -21.51 -5.74
N PRO A 301 10.14 -22.22 -6.59
CA PRO A 301 9.62 -23.54 -6.24
C PRO A 301 10.79 -24.50 -6.05
N GLN A 302 11.04 -24.92 -4.81
CA GLN A 302 12.21 -25.71 -4.49
C GLN A 302 12.15 -27.08 -5.17
N LYS A 303 13.08 -27.30 -6.09
CA LYS A 303 13.20 -28.53 -6.85
C LYS A 303 13.65 -29.65 -5.91
N VAL A 304 12.78 -30.62 -5.64
CA VAL A 304 13.04 -31.70 -4.67
C VAL A 304 14.27 -32.52 -5.09
N SER A 305 15.37 -32.31 -4.38
CA SER A 305 16.65 -32.98 -4.63
C SER A 305 17.09 -33.81 -3.41
N ASP A 306 16.44 -34.96 -3.20
CA ASP A 306 17.04 -36.26 -2.79
C ASP A 306 15.92 -37.28 -2.45
N PRO A 307 15.80 -38.42 -3.16
CA PRO A 307 14.84 -39.48 -2.79
C PRO A 307 15.12 -40.17 -1.43
N ALA A 308 16.24 -39.89 -0.76
CA ALA A 308 16.54 -40.42 0.58
C ALA A 308 15.63 -39.85 1.70
N ALA A 309 14.98 -38.70 1.49
CA ALA A 309 14.09 -38.07 2.47
C ALA A 309 12.68 -38.70 2.56
N VAL A 310 12.36 -39.62 1.66
CA VAL A 310 11.00 -40.13 1.35
C VAL A 310 10.36 -41.00 2.47
N SER A 311 11.06 -41.24 3.58
CA SER A 311 10.62 -42.18 4.64
C SER A 311 9.89 -41.55 5.83
N ARG A 312 9.83 -40.22 5.97
CA ARG A 312 9.29 -39.54 7.17
C ARG A 312 7.88 -38.98 6.98
N GLY A 313 6.89 -39.86 6.84
CA GLY A 313 5.56 -39.57 7.39
C GLY A 313 5.55 -39.79 8.91
N TYR A 314 4.40 -39.64 9.56
CA TYR A 314 4.19 -40.34 10.84
C TYR A 314 4.37 -41.85 10.58
N PRO A 315 5.24 -42.56 11.31
CA PRO A 315 5.53 -43.97 11.10
C PRO A 315 4.42 -44.83 11.74
N MET A 316 3.21 -44.73 11.19
CA MET A 316 2.19 -45.72 11.49
C MET A 316 2.68 -47.10 11.05
N SER A 317 2.70 -48.01 12.03
CA SER A 317 3.83 -48.92 12.16
C SER A 317 3.75 -50.09 11.18
N LYS A 318 4.50 -49.99 10.07
CA LYS A 318 4.58 -51.04 9.05
C LYS A 318 5.25 -52.30 9.61
N GLY A 319 4.43 -53.23 10.10
CA GLY A 319 4.85 -54.58 10.51
C GLY A 319 5.05 -54.79 12.01
N ARG A 320 4.29 -54.11 12.88
CA ARG A 320 4.11 -54.59 14.27
C ARG A 320 3.02 -55.68 14.28
N THR A 321 3.37 -56.90 14.70
CA THR A 321 2.38 -57.91 15.08
C THR A 321 1.60 -57.40 16.28
N ALA A 322 0.32 -57.11 16.11
CA ALA A 322 -0.53 -56.60 17.18
C ALA A 322 -1.23 -57.76 17.89
N THR A 323 -1.48 -57.60 19.19
CA THR A 323 -2.26 -58.58 19.95
C THR A 323 -3.60 -57.98 20.35
N VAL A 324 -4.69 -58.67 20.04
CA VAL A 324 -6.05 -58.22 20.39
C VAL A 324 -6.26 -58.34 21.89
N PHE A 325 -6.48 -57.21 22.55
CA PHE A 325 -6.88 -57.13 23.96
C PHE A 325 -8.31 -56.56 24.08
N PRO A 326 -9.11 -57.01 25.06
CA PRO A 326 -10.38 -56.36 25.37
C PRO A 326 -10.13 -54.95 25.91
N ARG A 327 -11.00 -53.98 25.56
CA ARG A 327 -10.98 -52.64 26.14
C ARG A 327 -11.03 -52.74 27.69
N PRO A 328 -10.15 -52.03 28.43
CA PRO A 328 -10.26 -51.85 29.87
C PRO A 328 -11.66 -51.39 30.34
N GLY A 329 -11.95 -51.63 31.62
CA GLY A 329 -13.06 -50.95 32.29
C GLY A 329 -12.74 -49.47 32.58
N PRO A 330 -13.74 -48.65 32.95
CA PRO A 330 -13.56 -47.20 33.06
C PRO A 330 -12.43 -46.77 34.00
N GLU A 331 -11.65 -45.75 33.60
CA GLU A 331 -10.62 -45.18 34.47
C GLU A 331 -11.26 -44.45 35.68
N PRO A 332 -10.78 -44.66 36.92
CA PRO A 332 -11.30 -43.94 38.09
C PRO A 332 -11.06 -42.42 37.98
N ASN A 333 -12.14 -41.64 37.94
CA ASN A 333 -12.11 -40.18 37.81
C ASN A 333 -11.53 -39.41 39.02
N ASP A 334 -11.18 -40.11 40.09
CA ASP A 334 -10.73 -39.53 41.38
C ASP A 334 -9.18 -39.53 41.55
N ALA A 335 -8.42 -39.83 40.50
CA ALA A 335 -6.95 -39.91 40.56
C ALA A 335 -6.29 -38.51 40.57
N GLU A 336 -5.67 -38.13 41.70
CA GLU A 336 -4.89 -36.89 41.78
C GLU A 336 -3.59 -36.92 40.97
N THR A 337 -3.04 -38.11 40.69
CA THR A 337 -1.82 -38.32 39.90
C THR A 337 -1.95 -39.50 38.92
N ARG A 338 -1.33 -39.38 37.73
CA ARG A 338 -1.31 -40.39 36.66
C ARG A 338 0.07 -40.44 36.00
N THR A 339 0.49 -41.61 35.54
CA THR A 339 1.67 -41.75 34.67
C THR A 339 1.22 -41.80 33.22
N PHE A 340 1.59 -40.79 32.45
CA PHE A 340 1.42 -40.71 31.00
C PHE A 340 2.65 -41.29 30.28
N PHE A 341 2.51 -41.65 29.00
CA PHE A 341 3.54 -42.25 28.15
C PHE A 341 3.70 -41.46 26.85
N VAL A 342 4.31 -40.27 26.98
CA VAL A 342 4.42 -39.27 25.91
C VAL A 342 5.16 -39.84 24.68
N PRO A 343 4.55 -39.91 23.49
CA PRO A 343 5.20 -40.38 22.27
C PRO A 343 6.39 -39.53 21.86
N ARG A 344 7.51 -40.17 21.51
CA ARG A 344 8.73 -39.47 21.09
C ARG A 344 8.68 -39.09 19.63
N TYR A 345 8.46 -37.80 19.35
CA TYR A 345 8.32 -37.25 18.01
C TYR A 345 9.53 -37.56 17.10
N GLU A 346 10.76 -37.63 17.62
CA GLU A 346 11.95 -37.95 16.82
C GLU A 346 11.98 -39.40 16.31
N THR A 347 11.25 -40.27 16.99
CA THR A 347 10.97 -41.66 16.58
C THR A 347 9.61 -41.80 15.89
N GLY A 348 8.90 -40.68 15.69
CA GLY A 348 7.51 -40.64 15.23
C GLY A 348 6.55 -41.45 16.10
N GLY A 349 6.82 -41.55 17.41
CA GLY A 349 6.04 -42.34 18.35
C GLY A 349 6.43 -43.82 18.44
N GLU A 350 7.50 -44.29 17.79
CA GLU A 350 7.98 -45.66 18.01
C GLU A 350 8.51 -45.91 19.42
N GLU A 351 8.99 -44.88 20.13
CA GLU A 351 9.31 -44.86 21.57
C GLU A 351 8.34 -43.94 22.35
N THR A 352 8.22 -44.16 23.67
CA THR A 352 7.50 -43.27 24.61
C THR A 352 8.36 -42.90 25.83
N ILE A 353 8.08 -41.75 26.47
CA ILE A 353 8.72 -41.30 27.71
C ILE A 353 7.67 -41.34 28.84
N PRO A 354 7.86 -42.13 29.91
CA PRO A 354 6.94 -42.14 31.05
C PRO A 354 7.06 -40.83 31.84
N ARG A 355 5.92 -40.18 32.12
CA ARG A 355 5.83 -38.91 32.84
C ARG A 355 4.78 -38.95 33.94
N THR A 356 5.19 -38.67 35.17
CA THR A 356 4.29 -38.60 36.33
C THR A 356 3.70 -37.19 36.38
N ALA A 357 2.39 -37.10 36.19
CA ALA A 357 1.65 -35.85 36.18
C ALA A 357 0.64 -35.77 37.31
N THR A 358 0.30 -34.55 37.70
CA THR A 358 -0.72 -34.24 38.71
C THR A 358 -1.90 -33.53 38.05
N LEU A 359 -3.12 -33.87 38.47
CA LEU A 359 -4.34 -33.23 38.00
C LEU A 359 -4.40 -31.79 38.54
N ARG A 360 -4.41 -30.80 37.63
CA ARG A 360 -4.47 -29.37 37.99
C ARG A 360 -5.89 -28.82 37.94
N ALA A 361 -6.69 -29.26 36.97
CA ALA A 361 -8.10 -28.90 36.88
C ALA A 361 -8.92 -29.99 36.16
N SER A 362 -10.22 -30.07 36.45
CA SER A 362 -11.13 -31.08 35.89
C SER A 362 -12.51 -30.44 35.71
N GLY A 363 -12.89 -30.16 34.46
CA GLY A 363 -14.16 -29.54 34.09
C GLY A 363 -15.26 -30.57 33.82
N GLN A 364 -16.29 -30.21 33.04
CA GLN A 364 -17.30 -31.15 32.55
C GLN A 364 -16.77 -32.02 31.39
N HIS A 365 -15.71 -31.58 30.72
CA HIS A 365 -15.34 -32.01 29.38
C HIS A 365 -13.83 -32.23 29.21
N VAL A 366 -13.00 -31.55 30.00
CA VAL A 366 -11.54 -31.64 29.92
C VAL A 366 -10.90 -31.87 31.30
N ARG A 367 -9.81 -32.65 31.36
CA ARG A 367 -8.89 -32.72 32.51
C ARG A 367 -7.54 -32.10 32.08
N VAL A 368 -7.03 -31.14 32.85
CA VAL A 368 -5.70 -30.55 32.63
C VAL A 368 -4.72 -31.17 33.62
N TRP A 369 -3.71 -31.84 33.08
CA TRP A 369 -2.62 -32.49 33.80
C TRP A 369 -1.30 -31.75 33.56
N GLU A 370 -0.45 -31.74 34.57
CA GLU A 370 0.87 -31.13 34.49
C GLU A 370 1.95 -32.13 34.89
N ASP A 371 2.93 -32.32 34.02
CA ASP A 371 4.11 -33.15 34.25
C ASP A 371 4.97 -32.59 35.40
N GLN A 372 5.24 -33.45 36.39
CA GLN A 372 6.02 -33.13 37.58
C GLN A 372 7.22 -34.08 37.73
N SER A 373 7.65 -34.69 36.62
CA SER A 373 8.86 -35.53 36.55
C SER A 373 10.15 -34.71 36.66
N THR A 374 10.09 -33.42 36.32
CA THR A 374 11.22 -32.47 36.26
C THR A 374 10.94 -31.14 36.96
N SER A 375 9.67 -30.75 37.10
CA SER A 375 9.19 -29.46 37.63
C SER A 375 8.17 -29.62 38.77
N SER A 376 7.95 -28.54 39.53
CA SER A 376 6.88 -28.46 40.54
C SER A 376 5.51 -28.12 39.92
N ALA A 377 4.44 -28.31 40.69
CA ALA A 377 3.12 -27.80 40.32
C ALA A 377 3.15 -26.29 40.03
N GLY A 378 2.44 -25.85 38.99
CA GLY A 378 2.33 -24.45 38.59
C GLY A 378 3.47 -23.93 37.69
N THR A 379 4.38 -24.81 37.24
CA THR A 379 5.58 -24.41 36.47
C THR A 379 5.36 -24.45 34.95
N LEU A 380 4.55 -25.40 34.46
CA LEU A 380 4.23 -25.55 33.04
C LEU A 380 2.82 -25.03 32.72
N VAL A 381 1.94 -24.96 33.73
CA VAL A 381 0.65 -24.27 33.64
C VAL A 381 0.51 -23.31 34.83
N PRO A 382 0.83 -22.02 34.67
CA PRO A 382 0.73 -21.05 35.77
C PRO A 382 -0.69 -20.95 36.33
N ASP A 383 -0.84 -20.86 37.66
CA ASP A 383 -2.15 -20.70 38.32
C ASP A 383 -2.90 -19.44 37.84
N THR A 384 -2.17 -18.43 37.37
CA THR A 384 -2.70 -17.18 36.82
C THR A 384 -3.44 -17.33 35.49
N VAL A 385 -3.22 -18.42 34.74
CA VAL A 385 -3.87 -18.69 33.45
C VAL A 385 -4.83 -19.88 33.47
N LEU A 386 -4.74 -20.75 34.48
CA LEU A 386 -5.47 -22.02 34.54
C LEU A 386 -7.01 -21.83 34.48
N ASP A 387 -7.56 -20.84 35.18
CA ASP A 387 -9.02 -20.57 35.18
C ASP A 387 -9.53 -20.12 33.80
N GLU A 388 -8.79 -19.25 33.09
CA GLU A 388 -9.18 -18.81 31.74
C GLU A 388 -9.01 -19.96 30.73
N LEU A 389 -7.93 -20.74 30.86
CA LEU A 389 -7.66 -21.91 30.04
C LEU A 389 -8.81 -22.93 30.17
N MET A 390 -9.26 -23.19 31.39
CA MET A 390 -10.38 -24.08 31.64
C MET A 390 -11.71 -23.54 31.07
N ASP A 391 -12.05 -22.26 31.22
CA ASP A 391 -13.29 -21.73 30.60
C ASP A 391 -13.22 -21.80 29.06
N ARG A 392 -12.07 -21.51 28.44
CA ARG A 392 -11.88 -21.65 26.99
C ARG A 392 -12.02 -23.10 26.53
N LEU A 393 -11.41 -24.05 27.23
CA LEU A 393 -11.43 -25.46 26.83
C LEU A 393 -12.79 -26.12 27.05
N ASP A 394 -13.35 -25.95 28.25
CA ASP A 394 -14.53 -26.67 28.74
C ASP A 394 -15.84 -26.03 28.23
N HIS A 395 -15.88 -24.70 28.03
CA HIS A 395 -17.08 -23.97 27.59
C HIS A 395 -17.00 -23.40 26.15
N ALA A 396 -15.84 -23.40 25.49
CA ALA A 396 -15.72 -22.97 24.08
C ALA A 396 -15.26 -24.11 23.16
N VAL A 397 -14.06 -24.63 23.37
CA VAL A 397 -13.38 -25.55 22.44
C VAL A 397 -14.15 -26.85 22.32
N LEU A 398 -14.30 -27.63 23.39
CA LEU A 398 -14.89 -28.95 23.26
C LEU A 398 -16.39 -28.93 22.92
N PRO A 399 -17.25 -28.06 23.50
CA PRO A 399 -18.66 -27.98 23.10
C PRO A 399 -18.87 -27.66 21.61
N ARG A 400 -18.06 -26.76 21.04
CA ARG A 400 -18.17 -26.37 19.62
C ARG A 400 -17.58 -27.43 18.70
N ALA A 401 -16.45 -28.03 19.06
CA ALA A 401 -15.91 -29.18 18.34
C ALA A 401 -16.92 -30.34 18.31
N LYS A 402 -17.53 -30.68 19.45
CA LYS A 402 -18.59 -31.70 19.54
C LYS A 402 -19.83 -31.36 18.70
N ALA A 403 -20.24 -30.10 18.66
CA ALA A 403 -21.34 -29.66 17.81
C ALA A 403 -21.03 -29.83 16.31
N MET A 404 -19.80 -29.58 15.89
CA MET A 404 -19.34 -29.67 14.50
C MET A 404 -19.03 -31.11 14.06
N VAL A 405 -18.04 -31.76 14.68
CA VAL A 405 -17.47 -33.05 14.28
C VAL A 405 -17.92 -34.25 15.13
N GLY A 406 -18.76 -34.03 16.14
CA GLY A 406 -19.36 -35.10 16.96
C GLY A 406 -18.57 -35.44 18.22
N GLU A 407 -19.01 -36.47 18.93
CA GLU A 407 -18.39 -36.89 20.19
C GLU A 407 -17.02 -37.57 19.97
N PRO A 408 -16.08 -37.49 20.94
CA PRO A 408 -14.95 -38.40 21.04
C PRO A 408 -15.42 -39.85 21.30
N THR A 409 -14.51 -40.81 21.20
CA THR A 409 -14.85 -42.25 21.33
C THR A 409 -14.96 -42.75 22.78
N ASP A 410 -14.44 -41.98 23.75
CA ASP A 410 -14.46 -42.25 25.20
C ASP A 410 -13.97 -43.67 25.52
N VAL A 411 -12.79 -44.02 24.99
CA VAL A 411 -12.34 -45.43 25.01
C VAL A 411 -12.02 -45.94 26.41
N ASP A 412 -11.61 -45.03 27.31
CA ASP A 412 -11.35 -45.28 28.73
C ASP A 412 -12.56 -45.02 29.63
N GLY A 413 -13.71 -44.64 29.06
CA GLY A 413 -14.97 -44.41 29.75
C GLY A 413 -14.95 -43.32 30.82
N ASN A 414 -13.98 -42.39 30.78
CA ASN A 414 -13.86 -41.32 31.77
C ASN A 414 -14.81 -40.13 31.47
N GLY A 415 -15.22 -39.98 30.21
CA GLY A 415 -16.14 -38.96 29.71
C GLY A 415 -15.51 -37.63 29.25
N LYS A 416 -14.16 -37.54 29.26
CA LYS A 416 -13.40 -36.29 29.04
C LYS A 416 -12.15 -36.51 28.20
N ILE A 417 -11.62 -35.42 27.66
CA ILE A 417 -10.29 -35.40 27.04
C ILE A 417 -9.23 -35.01 28.08
N ASP A 418 -8.12 -35.73 28.10
CA ASP A 418 -6.93 -35.41 28.89
C ASP A 418 -5.99 -34.48 28.10
N ILE A 419 -5.56 -33.39 28.72
CA ILE A 419 -4.51 -32.52 28.18
C ILE A 419 -3.32 -32.53 29.14
N LEU A 420 -2.20 -33.10 28.70
CA LEU A 420 -0.95 -33.13 29.44
C LEU A 420 -0.02 -32.02 28.99
N PHE A 421 0.32 -31.11 29.91
CA PHE A 421 1.41 -30.16 29.73
C PHE A 421 2.74 -30.77 30.21
N THR A 422 3.75 -30.83 29.34
CA THR A 422 5.05 -31.48 29.60
C THR A 422 6.24 -30.68 29.01
N ASP A 423 7.44 -30.95 29.52
CA ASP A 423 8.70 -30.28 29.13
C ASP A 423 9.51 -31.04 28.05
N VAL A 424 9.01 -32.17 27.53
CA VAL A 424 9.71 -33.00 26.53
C VAL A 424 9.09 -33.00 25.13
N LEU A 425 8.26 -32.01 24.81
CA LEU A 425 7.96 -31.75 23.40
C LEU A 425 9.15 -31.02 22.75
N PRO A 426 9.61 -31.41 21.56
CA PRO A 426 10.69 -30.69 20.88
C PRO A 426 10.23 -29.28 20.49
N ASP A 427 11.14 -28.31 20.44
CA ASP A 427 10.83 -26.88 20.25
C ASP A 427 9.83 -26.57 19.12
N ALA A 428 9.87 -27.36 18.04
CA ALA A 428 9.03 -27.23 16.85
C ALA A 428 7.58 -27.72 17.01
N VAL A 429 7.25 -28.49 18.07
CA VAL A 429 5.92 -29.05 18.33
C VAL A 429 5.37 -28.42 19.60
N LYS A 430 4.29 -27.63 19.48
CA LYS A 430 3.64 -26.97 20.63
C LYS A 430 2.47 -27.76 21.21
N ALA A 431 1.82 -28.57 20.39
CA ALA A 431 0.85 -29.58 20.79
C ALA A 431 0.84 -30.72 19.75
N PHE A 432 0.38 -31.90 20.14
CA PHE A 432 -0.06 -32.97 19.22
C PHE A 432 -0.98 -33.98 19.93
N CYS A 433 -1.85 -34.64 19.18
CA CYS A 433 -2.50 -35.89 19.58
C CYS A 433 -1.90 -37.09 18.84
N HIS A 434 -2.09 -38.32 19.34
CA HIS A 434 -1.64 -39.55 18.64
C HIS A 434 -2.69 -40.68 18.71
N PRO A 435 -3.88 -40.49 18.08
CA PRO A 435 -5.05 -41.35 18.32
C PRO A 435 -4.82 -42.81 17.93
N SER A 436 -4.03 -43.05 16.87
CA SER A 436 -3.64 -44.38 16.41
C SER A 436 -2.71 -45.15 17.37
N ALA A 437 -2.28 -44.54 18.47
CA ALA A 437 -1.60 -45.20 19.58
C ALA A 437 -2.44 -45.17 20.86
N THR A 438 -2.99 -44.01 21.27
CA THR A 438 -3.62 -43.86 22.59
C THR A 438 -5.02 -44.47 22.69
N LEU A 439 -5.68 -44.78 21.57
CA LEU A 439 -7.02 -45.39 21.59
C LEU A 439 -7.02 -46.92 21.69
N PHE A 440 -5.85 -47.55 21.63
CA PHE A 440 -5.72 -49.01 21.69
C PHE A 440 -5.41 -49.50 23.11
N ALA A 441 -6.03 -50.62 23.50
CA ALA A 441 -5.91 -51.16 24.85
C ALA A 441 -4.44 -51.42 25.25
N PRO A 442 -4.03 -51.16 26.51
CA PRO A 442 -2.65 -51.34 26.96
C PRO A 442 -2.09 -52.73 26.64
N GLY A 443 -0.93 -52.75 25.96
CA GLY A 443 -0.27 -53.97 25.51
C GLY A 443 -0.56 -54.37 24.05
N THR A 444 -1.51 -53.73 23.36
CA THR A 444 -1.81 -54.00 21.93
C THR A 444 -0.58 -53.85 21.04
N PHE A 445 0.28 -52.88 21.35
CA PHE A 445 1.57 -52.64 20.72
C PHE A 445 2.74 -53.04 21.64
N SER A 446 3.93 -53.22 21.05
CA SER A 446 5.17 -53.57 21.77
C SER A 446 5.75 -52.46 22.68
N VAL A 447 5.04 -51.33 22.82
CA VAL A 447 5.44 -50.13 23.55
C VAL A 447 4.24 -49.64 24.35
N SER A 448 4.47 -49.21 25.58
CA SER A 448 3.43 -48.63 26.43
C SER A 448 3.08 -47.23 25.92
N TYR A 449 1.82 -47.04 25.57
CA TYR A 449 1.21 -45.73 25.33
C TYR A 449 0.17 -45.47 26.43
N ASP A 450 -0.32 -44.23 26.51
CA ASP A 450 -1.56 -43.94 27.23
C ASP A 450 -2.74 -44.73 26.66
N TYR A 451 -3.79 -44.88 27.47
CA TYR A 451 -5.11 -45.30 27.01
C TYR A 451 -6.09 -44.14 27.25
N GLY A 452 -6.85 -43.78 26.23
CA GLY A 452 -7.80 -42.65 26.27
C GLY A 452 -7.53 -41.56 25.24
N GLU A 453 -8.44 -40.60 25.22
CA GLU A 453 -8.37 -39.36 24.46
C GLU A 453 -7.36 -38.37 25.06
N VAL A 454 -6.10 -38.42 24.61
CA VAL A 454 -5.01 -37.59 25.14
C VAL A 454 -4.46 -36.61 24.09
N VAL A 455 -4.31 -35.34 24.49
CA VAL A 455 -3.53 -34.31 23.81
C VAL A 455 -2.27 -34.00 24.64
N TYR A 456 -1.11 -33.97 24.00
CA TYR A 456 0.15 -33.58 24.61
C TYR A 456 0.48 -32.14 24.23
N ALA A 457 0.85 -31.31 25.20
CA ALA A 457 1.10 -29.89 25.05
C ALA A 457 2.45 -29.47 25.67
N HIS A 458 3.09 -28.46 25.08
CA HIS A 458 4.23 -27.78 25.70
C HIS A 458 3.74 -26.81 26.79
N GLY A 459 4.52 -26.63 27.86
CA GLY A 459 4.22 -25.65 28.92
C GLY A 459 4.00 -24.22 28.40
N ILE A 460 3.14 -23.48 29.11
CA ILE A 460 2.67 -22.13 28.77
C ILE A 460 3.63 -21.08 29.36
N ASP A 461 4.07 -20.14 28.53
CA ASP A 461 4.83 -18.95 28.95
C ASP A 461 3.89 -17.97 29.68
N GLU A 462 4.24 -17.49 30.87
CA GLU A 462 3.44 -16.51 31.65
C GLU A 462 3.15 -15.20 30.89
N SER A 463 3.93 -14.89 29.86
CA SER A 463 3.75 -13.72 29.00
C SER A 463 2.97 -14.00 27.71
N ALA A 464 2.71 -15.27 27.37
CA ALA A 464 1.88 -15.66 26.25
C ALA A 464 0.38 -15.59 26.62
N PRO A 465 -0.49 -15.08 25.75
CA PRO A 465 -1.91 -14.96 26.05
C PRO A 465 -2.61 -16.33 25.91
N VAL A 466 -3.46 -16.67 26.89
CA VAL A 466 -4.12 -17.99 27.04
C VAL A 466 -4.88 -18.46 25.79
N TRP A 467 -5.31 -17.53 24.94
CA TRP A 467 -5.96 -17.86 23.68
C TRP A 467 -5.04 -18.56 22.69
N GLU A 468 -3.73 -18.33 22.67
CA GLU A 468 -2.79 -19.00 21.75
C GLU A 468 -2.69 -20.50 22.06
N THR A 469 -2.59 -20.86 23.34
CA THR A 469 -2.69 -22.26 23.77
C THR A 469 -4.06 -22.83 23.42
N SER A 470 -5.14 -22.07 23.64
CA SER A 470 -6.51 -22.52 23.36
C SER A 470 -6.79 -22.74 21.86
N THR A 471 -6.16 -21.95 20.98
CA THR A 471 -6.11 -22.16 19.54
C THR A 471 -5.52 -23.53 19.21
N LEU A 472 -4.32 -23.82 19.71
CA LEU A 472 -3.62 -25.08 19.45
C LEU A 472 -4.39 -26.28 19.98
N MET A 473 -4.91 -26.19 21.21
CA MET A 473 -5.76 -27.25 21.78
C MET A 473 -7.02 -27.47 20.94
N SER A 474 -7.58 -26.43 20.31
CA SER A 474 -8.76 -26.58 19.44
C SER A 474 -8.47 -27.29 18.12
N HIS A 475 -7.25 -27.18 17.59
CA HIS A 475 -6.82 -27.94 16.41
C HIS A 475 -6.61 -29.41 16.79
N GLU A 476 -5.88 -29.69 17.87
CA GLU A 476 -5.60 -31.06 18.32
C GLU A 476 -6.85 -31.82 18.80
N VAL A 477 -7.77 -31.16 19.51
CA VAL A 477 -9.06 -31.75 19.90
C VAL A 477 -9.90 -32.14 18.68
N ALA A 478 -9.87 -31.31 17.62
CA ALA A 478 -10.59 -31.60 16.39
C ALA A 478 -9.97 -32.77 15.62
N GLN A 479 -8.63 -32.83 15.50
CA GLN A 479 -7.91 -33.99 14.98
C GLN A 479 -8.26 -35.26 15.77
N LEU A 480 -8.15 -35.21 17.10
CA LEU A 480 -8.40 -36.33 18.00
C LEU A 480 -9.80 -36.92 17.81
N ILE A 481 -10.85 -36.09 17.75
CA ILE A 481 -12.23 -36.54 17.50
C ILE A 481 -12.38 -37.13 16.09
N VAL A 482 -11.90 -36.46 15.05
CA VAL A 482 -12.09 -36.89 13.66
C VAL A 482 -11.35 -38.20 13.37
N LEU A 483 -10.13 -38.36 13.88
CA LEU A 483 -9.34 -39.58 13.72
C LEU A 483 -9.84 -40.70 14.63
N SER A 484 -10.30 -40.42 15.85
CA SER A 484 -10.85 -41.47 16.73
C SER A 484 -12.09 -42.13 16.13
N GLN A 485 -13.00 -41.35 15.54
CA GLN A 485 -14.18 -41.86 14.83
C GLN A 485 -13.83 -42.73 13.61
N ARG A 486 -12.71 -42.45 12.89
CA ARG A 486 -12.21 -43.32 11.80
C ARG A 486 -11.59 -44.62 12.33
N LEU A 487 -10.94 -44.57 13.49
CA LEU A 487 -10.26 -45.71 14.13
C LEU A 487 -11.21 -46.62 14.92
N GLU A 488 -12.32 -46.08 15.45
CA GLU A 488 -13.23 -46.80 16.36
C GLU A 488 -13.64 -48.21 15.89
N PRO A 489 -14.02 -48.43 14.60
CA PRO A 489 -14.43 -49.74 14.09
C PRO A 489 -13.32 -50.79 14.13
N PHE A 490 -12.05 -50.36 14.23
CA PHE A 490 -10.85 -51.18 14.12
C PHE A 490 -10.10 -51.32 15.46
N LEU A 491 -10.55 -50.67 16.55
CA LEU A 491 -9.86 -50.72 17.86
C LEU A 491 -9.75 -52.13 18.46
N SER A 492 -10.57 -53.09 18.02
CA SER A 492 -10.47 -54.50 18.39
C SER A 492 -9.69 -55.38 17.41
N ASP A 493 -9.28 -54.86 16.25
CA ASP A 493 -8.50 -55.56 15.22
C ASP A 493 -7.59 -54.57 14.46
N PRO A 494 -6.49 -54.11 15.10
CA PRO A 494 -5.56 -53.16 14.48
C PRO A 494 -4.86 -53.67 13.21
N GLU A 495 -4.79 -54.99 12.99
CA GLU A 495 -4.22 -55.54 11.74
C GLU A 495 -5.19 -55.41 10.55
N SER A 496 -6.46 -55.06 10.81
CA SER A 496 -7.49 -54.81 9.79
C SER A 496 -7.66 -53.35 9.35
N ILE A 497 -6.94 -52.39 9.96
CA ILE A 497 -7.07 -50.96 9.63
C ILE A 497 -6.75 -50.73 8.13
N PRO A 498 -7.70 -50.24 7.33
CA PRO A 498 -7.48 -50.01 5.92
C PRO A 498 -6.69 -48.70 5.70
N PRO A 499 -5.79 -48.61 4.69
CA PRO A 499 -4.92 -47.45 4.50
C PRO A 499 -5.63 -46.09 4.39
N TRP A 500 -6.89 -46.07 3.93
CA TRP A 500 -7.67 -44.83 3.79
C TRP A 500 -7.94 -44.14 5.13
N VAL A 501 -7.96 -44.86 6.27
CA VAL A 501 -8.19 -44.29 7.62
C VAL A 501 -7.17 -43.19 7.97
N GLU A 502 -6.02 -43.19 7.30
CA GLU A 502 -4.91 -42.25 7.51
C GLU A 502 -4.56 -41.46 6.24
N ALA A 503 -5.39 -41.57 5.19
CA ALA A 503 -5.29 -40.80 3.96
C ALA A 503 -5.93 -39.40 4.08
N ASP A 504 -5.66 -38.56 3.06
CA ASP A 504 -6.00 -37.14 2.95
C ASP A 504 -5.61 -36.31 4.17
N ILE A 505 -4.35 -36.43 4.55
CA ILE A 505 -3.76 -35.76 5.70
C ILE A 505 -4.08 -34.26 5.71
N TYR A 506 -3.91 -33.57 4.57
CA TYR A 506 -4.21 -32.14 4.45
C TYR A 506 -5.71 -31.80 4.55
N ALA A 507 -6.60 -32.75 4.27
CA ALA A 507 -8.03 -32.58 4.48
C ALA A 507 -8.40 -32.73 5.96
N VAL A 508 -7.78 -33.67 6.70
CA VAL A 508 -7.95 -33.76 8.15
C VAL A 508 -7.37 -32.52 8.86
N GLU A 509 -6.17 -32.08 8.47
CA GLU A 509 -5.55 -30.85 8.98
C GLU A 509 -6.39 -29.60 8.69
N GLY A 510 -6.93 -29.49 7.48
CA GLY A 510 -7.85 -28.41 7.11
C GLY A 510 -9.17 -28.43 7.90
N LEU A 511 -9.67 -29.61 8.29
CA LEU A 511 -10.86 -29.74 9.12
C LEU A 511 -10.56 -29.31 10.57
N ALA A 512 -9.41 -29.70 11.11
CA ALA A 512 -8.97 -29.27 12.43
C ALA A 512 -8.80 -27.74 12.50
N SER A 513 -8.23 -27.13 11.46
CA SER A 513 -8.13 -25.67 11.32
C SER A 513 -9.49 -24.98 11.10
N LEU A 514 -10.45 -25.61 10.43
CA LEU A 514 -11.83 -25.11 10.33
C LEU A 514 -12.50 -25.08 11.73
N VAL A 515 -12.42 -26.18 12.48
CA VAL A 515 -12.97 -26.26 13.84
C VAL A 515 -12.27 -25.29 14.80
N MET A 516 -10.95 -25.08 14.66
CA MET A 516 -10.18 -24.04 15.38
C MET A 516 -10.68 -22.60 15.09
N GLY A 517 -11.14 -22.31 13.88
CA GLY A 517 -11.81 -21.04 13.56
C GLY A 517 -13.14 -20.93 14.29
N TRP A 518 -14.03 -21.89 14.08
CA TRP A 518 -15.40 -21.89 14.61
C TRP A 518 -15.50 -22.11 16.13
N SER A 519 -14.44 -22.58 16.79
CA SER A 519 -14.34 -22.60 18.26
C SER A 519 -14.14 -21.21 18.91
N GLY A 520 -14.04 -20.15 18.10
CA GLY A 520 -13.81 -18.78 18.57
C GLY A 520 -12.36 -18.53 19.00
N GLN A 521 -11.45 -19.48 18.74
CA GLN A 521 -10.01 -19.37 19.00
C GLN A 521 -9.22 -19.16 17.68
N SER A 522 -9.86 -18.55 16.67
CA SER A 522 -9.31 -18.38 15.32
C SER A 522 -7.89 -17.78 15.30
N HIS A 523 -6.93 -18.52 14.74
CA HIS A 523 -5.63 -18.01 14.36
C HIS A 523 -5.40 -18.22 12.88
N ALA A 524 -4.85 -17.20 12.20
CA ALA A 524 -4.92 -17.13 10.75
C ALA A 524 -3.76 -17.80 10.01
N TRP A 525 -2.70 -18.25 10.71
CA TRP A 525 -1.39 -18.48 10.09
C TRP A 525 -1.40 -19.40 8.85
N PRO A 526 -1.93 -20.64 8.88
CA PRO A 526 -1.97 -21.50 7.69
C PRO A 526 -2.76 -20.87 6.54
N VAL A 527 -3.93 -20.32 6.84
CA VAL A 527 -4.81 -19.63 5.88
C VAL A 527 -4.11 -18.41 5.27
N THR A 528 -3.38 -17.61 6.07
CA THR A 528 -2.61 -16.48 5.54
C THR A 528 -1.52 -16.92 4.58
N THR A 529 -0.81 -18.01 4.86
CA THR A 529 0.22 -18.52 3.94
C THR A 529 -0.40 -19.03 2.64
N ALA A 530 -1.53 -19.74 2.69
CA ALA A 530 -2.24 -20.16 1.49
C ALA A 530 -2.78 -18.98 0.64
N LEU A 531 -3.26 -17.90 1.29
CA LEU A 531 -3.76 -16.71 0.59
C LEU A 531 -2.63 -15.77 0.09
N GLU A 532 -1.45 -15.78 0.71
CA GLU A 532 -0.27 -15.04 0.19
C GLU A 532 0.52 -15.85 -0.87
N HIS A 533 0.34 -17.17 -0.94
CA HIS A 533 1.00 -18.07 -1.91
C HIS A 533 0.02 -19.03 -2.64
N PRO A 534 -1.08 -18.52 -3.26
CA PRO A 534 -2.11 -19.36 -3.86
C PRO A 534 -1.61 -20.25 -5.00
N GLN A 535 -0.50 -19.90 -5.66
CA GLN A 535 0.10 -20.71 -6.73
C GLN A 535 0.69 -22.06 -6.27
N GLU A 536 0.85 -22.29 -4.97
CA GLU A 536 1.21 -23.60 -4.41
C GLU A 536 -0.02 -24.46 -4.04
N ALA A 537 -1.23 -23.91 -4.19
CA ALA A 537 -2.46 -24.68 -4.01
C ALA A 537 -2.65 -25.70 -5.14
N SER A 538 -3.15 -26.87 -4.78
CA SER A 538 -3.47 -27.97 -5.68
C SER A 538 -4.51 -28.88 -5.04
N LEU A 539 -5.64 -29.08 -5.72
CA LEU A 539 -6.66 -30.03 -5.30
C LEU A 539 -6.17 -31.48 -5.33
N ALA A 540 -5.29 -31.83 -6.29
CA ALA A 540 -4.68 -33.16 -6.33
C ALA A 540 -3.71 -33.40 -5.15
N ARG A 541 -3.08 -32.33 -4.64
CA ARG A 541 -2.30 -32.37 -3.39
C ARG A 541 -3.18 -32.46 -2.15
N LEU A 542 -4.34 -31.80 -2.13
CA LEU A 542 -5.26 -31.86 -0.99
C LEU A 542 -5.75 -33.29 -0.73
N THR A 543 -5.95 -34.08 -1.79
CA THR A 543 -6.28 -35.52 -1.73
C THR A 543 -5.04 -36.42 -1.71
N ALA A 544 -3.97 -36.04 -0.99
CA ALA A 544 -2.73 -36.81 -0.89
C ALA A 544 -2.49 -37.34 0.53
N SER A 545 -2.09 -38.61 0.63
CA SER A 545 -1.81 -39.32 1.88
C SER A 545 -0.38 -39.12 2.41
N SER A 546 0.20 -37.91 2.26
CA SER A 546 1.58 -37.66 2.69
C SER A 546 1.89 -36.20 3.02
N TYR A 547 2.46 -35.97 4.21
CA TYR A 547 3.01 -34.67 4.63
C TYR A 547 4.17 -34.14 3.77
N LEU A 548 4.79 -34.97 2.91
CA LEU A 548 6.00 -34.62 2.14
C LEU A 548 5.80 -33.43 1.17
N ALA A 549 4.58 -33.16 0.72
CA ALA A 549 4.31 -32.06 -0.21
C ALA A 549 4.31 -30.67 0.45
N ASP A 550 4.29 -30.61 1.78
CA ASP A 550 4.13 -29.36 2.55
C ASP A 550 5.40 -28.93 3.31
N ALA A 551 6.35 -29.86 3.50
CA ALA A 551 7.73 -29.51 3.87
C ALA A 551 8.40 -28.54 2.88
N THR A 552 7.88 -28.45 1.64
CA THR A 552 8.25 -27.47 0.62
C THR A 552 7.28 -26.27 0.49
N ALA A 553 6.13 -26.30 1.15
CA ALA A 553 5.04 -25.33 0.99
C ALA A 553 4.65 -24.56 2.28
N ASN A 554 5.28 -24.85 3.42
CA ASN A 554 5.18 -24.07 4.67
C ASN A 554 3.72 -23.91 5.17
N LEU A 555 3.01 -25.02 5.36
CA LEU A 555 1.59 -25.06 5.76
C LEU A 555 0.60 -24.43 4.76
N ALA A 556 1.01 -24.06 3.54
CA ALA A 556 0.08 -23.62 2.51
C ALA A 556 -0.95 -24.71 2.15
N SER A 557 -0.60 -25.99 2.27
CA SER A 557 -1.52 -27.11 2.01
C SER A 557 -2.60 -27.21 3.10
N TYR A 558 -2.24 -26.95 4.37
CA TYR A 558 -3.17 -26.86 5.50
C TYR A 558 -4.15 -25.70 5.30
N GLY A 559 -3.63 -24.51 5.01
CA GLY A 559 -4.44 -23.32 4.76
C GLY A 559 -5.38 -23.48 3.57
N PHE A 560 -4.92 -24.10 2.49
CA PHE A 560 -5.75 -24.42 1.33
C PHE A 560 -6.83 -25.45 1.66
N GLY A 561 -6.50 -26.51 2.39
CA GLY A 561 -7.47 -27.49 2.89
C GLY A 561 -8.53 -26.87 3.81
N THR A 562 -8.13 -25.89 4.62
CA THR A 562 -9.06 -25.10 5.45
C THR A 562 -10.00 -24.27 4.57
N LEU A 563 -9.46 -23.52 3.61
CA LEU A 563 -10.24 -22.66 2.71
C LEU A 563 -11.27 -23.43 1.87
N VAL A 564 -10.89 -24.60 1.34
CA VAL A 564 -11.80 -25.46 0.58
C VAL A 564 -12.94 -25.97 1.45
N GLN A 565 -12.66 -26.37 2.70
CA GLN A 565 -13.67 -26.90 3.61
C GLN A 565 -14.57 -25.82 4.21
N GLU A 566 -14.02 -24.65 4.55
CA GLU A 566 -14.78 -23.45 4.92
C GLU A 566 -15.79 -23.09 3.81
N TYR A 567 -15.35 -23.09 2.54
CA TYR A 567 -16.25 -22.89 1.41
C TYR A 567 -17.34 -23.97 1.31
N LEU A 568 -16.99 -25.26 1.38
CA LEU A 568 -17.99 -26.33 1.24
C LEU A 568 -18.98 -26.37 2.43
N PHE A 569 -18.52 -26.00 3.63
CA PHE A 569 -19.33 -25.80 4.83
C PHE A 569 -20.28 -24.60 4.68
N ASP A 570 -19.79 -23.46 4.19
CA ASP A 570 -20.59 -22.28 3.86
C ASP A 570 -21.66 -22.58 2.79
N GLN A 571 -21.29 -23.31 1.74
CA GLN A 571 -22.19 -23.75 0.67
C GLN A 571 -23.27 -24.72 1.18
N ALA A 572 -23.01 -25.45 2.26
CA ALA A 572 -23.99 -26.28 2.96
C ALA A 572 -24.87 -25.49 3.95
N GLY A 573 -24.61 -24.19 4.16
CA GLY A 573 -25.37 -23.32 5.06
C GLY A 573 -24.67 -22.99 6.39
N ALA A 574 -23.44 -23.48 6.60
CA ALA A 574 -22.62 -23.27 7.80
C ALA A 574 -23.36 -23.60 9.12
N MET A 575 -22.87 -23.01 10.21
CA MET A 575 -23.54 -22.96 11.51
C MET A 575 -23.57 -21.50 12.00
N VAL A 576 -24.39 -21.20 12.99
CA VAL A 576 -24.42 -19.90 13.68
C VAL A 576 -24.17 -20.14 15.16
N VAL A 577 -23.11 -19.53 15.69
CA VAL A 577 -22.75 -19.57 17.11
C VAL A 577 -23.15 -18.25 17.76
N SER A 578 -24.00 -18.29 18.78
CA SER A 578 -24.40 -17.12 19.56
C SER A 578 -24.15 -17.32 21.06
N ASP A 579 -24.41 -16.27 21.84
CA ASP A 579 -24.36 -16.30 23.31
C ASP A 579 -23.01 -16.77 23.88
N GLY A 580 -21.92 -16.42 23.19
CA GLY A 580 -20.56 -16.82 23.55
C GLY A 580 -20.26 -18.31 23.37
N GLY A 581 -21.05 -19.05 22.59
CA GLY A 581 -20.91 -20.49 22.38
C GLY A 581 -21.99 -21.35 23.04
N ALA A 582 -22.81 -20.77 23.91
CA ALA A 582 -23.89 -21.51 24.60
C ALA A 582 -25.03 -21.93 23.65
N THR A 583 -25.18 -21.23 22.52
CA THR A 583 -26.18 -21.55 21.49
C THR A 583 -25.46 -21.80 20.18
N ILE A 584 -25.71 -22.97 19.56
CA ILE A 584 -25.20 -23.32 18.23
C ILE A 584 -26.39 -23.79 17.39
N GLN A 585 -26.71 -23.03 16.34
CA GLN A 585 -27.73 -23.36 15.37
C GLN A 585 -27.06 -23.90 14.10
N ASP A 586 -27.44 -25.09 13.67
CA ASP A 586 -27.02 -25.64 12.38
C ASP A 586 -27.81 -24.99 11.23
N GLY A 587 -27.11 -24.49 10.21
CA GLY A 587 -27.69 -24.03 8.96
C GLY A 587 -27.70 -25.09 7.86
N GLY A 588 -27.06 -26.25 8.13
CA GLY A 588 -26.82 -27.35 7.20
C GLY A 588 -25.33 -27.71 7.08
N GLY A 589 -24.43 -26.87 7.61
CA GLY A 589 -22.99 -27.15 7.67
C GLY A 589 -22.65 -28.45 8.39
N LYS A 590 -23.43 -28.86 9.40
CA LYS A 590 -23.24 -30.16 10.06
C LYS A 590 -23.45 -31.35 9.13
N ALA A 591 -24.37 -31.26 8.17
CA ALA A 591 -24.58 -32.32 7.19
C ALA A 591 -23.38 -32.46 6.23
N TYR A 592 -22.67 -31.37 5.93
CA TYR A 592 -21.41 -31.43 5.18
C TYR A 592 -20.30 -32.11 6.00
N LEU A 593 -20.13 -31.72 7.27
CA LEU A 593 -19.14 -32.35 8.15
C LEU A 593 -19.40 -33.85 8.35
N GLN A 594 -20.66 -34.26 8.46
CA GLN A 594 -21.06 -35.68 8.52
C GLN A 594 -20.79 -36.44 7.21
N ALA A 595 -20.97 -35.81 6.04
CA ALA A 595 -20.60 -36.41 4.76
C ALA A 595 -19.08 -36.58 4.63
N PHE A 596 -18.32 -35.55 5.01
CA PHE A 596 -16.85 -35.55 4.99
C PHE A 596 -16.26 -36.64 5.91
N THR A 597 -16.76 -36.81 7.14
CA THR A 597 -16.24 -37.84 8.05
C THR A 597 -16.63 -39.26 7.62
N ALA A 598 -17.81 -39.43 7.00
CA ALA A 598 -18.31 -40.72 6.51
C ALA A 598 -17.65 -41.21 5.20
N GLY A 599 -17.14 -40.31 4.35
CA GLY A 599 -16.38 -40.68 3.15
C GLY A 599 -15.06 -41.38 3.49
N GLN A 600 -14.54 -42.24 2.60
CA GLN A 600 -13.29 -42.97 2.85
C GLN A 600 -12.06 -42.09 2.62
N GLU A 601 -11.83 -41.67 1.38
CA GLU A 601 -10.72 -40.81 0.96
C GLU A 601 -11.06 -39.99 -0.31
N GLY A 602 -10.27 -38.95 -0.58
CA GLY A 602 -10.32 -38.11 -1.76
C GLY A 602 -11.70 -37.49 -2.05
N TRP A 603 -12.21 -37.75 -3.26
CA TRP A 603 -13.46 -37.18 -3.76
C TRP A 603 -14.72 -37.70 -3.06
N ASP A 604 -14.64 -38.85 -2.36
CA ASP A 604 -15.71 -39.33 -1.50
C ASP A 604 -15.90 -38.44 -0.25
N ARG A 605 -14.95 -37.54 0.03
CA ARG A 605 -14.98 -36.57 1.13
C ARG A 605 -15.15 -35.13 0.66
N ILE A 606 -14.34 -34.71 -0.33
CA ILE A 606 -14.21 -33.30 -0.72
C ILE A 606 -15.16 -32.98 -1.88
N HIS A 607 -16.46 -32.89 -1.57
CA HIS A 607 -17.49 -32.47 -2.53
C HIS A 607 -18.63 -31.70 -1.85
N PRO A 608 -19.35 -30.82 -2.58
CA PRO A 608 -20.54 -30.14 -2.05
C PRO A 608 -21.76 -31.07 -2.05
N LEU A 609 -22.64 -30.90 -1.06
CA LEU A 609 -23.86 -31.70 -0.91
C LEU A 609 -24.86 -31.59 -2.08
N ASP A 610 -24.75 -30.57 -2.94
CA ASP A 610 -25.57 -30.43 -4.16
C ASP A 610 -25.05 -31.27 -5.35
N GLY A 611 -23.96 -32.02 -5.17
CA GLY A 611 -23.47 -33.02 -6.13
C GLY A 611 -22.91 -32.45 -7.44
N ARG A 612 -22.69 -31.13 -7.53
CA ARG A 612 -22.06 -30.50 -8.70
C ARG A 612 -20.59 -30.98 -8.82
N PRO A 613 -20.05 -31.18 -10.03
CA PRO A 613 -18.71 -31.73 -10.22
C PRO A 613 -17.60 -30.74 -9.84
N VAL A 614 -16.38 -31.25 -9.64
CA VAL A 614 -15.17 -30.46 -9.31
C VAL A 614 -14.93 -29.33 -10.31
N SER A 615 -15.11 -29.60 -11.61
CA SER A 615 -15.04 -28.60 -12.69
C SER A 615 -16.05 -27.45 -12.59
N THR A 616 -17.07 -27.57 -11.72
CA THR A 616 -18.01 -26.50 -11.38
C THR A 616 -17.65 -25.86 -10.04
N TRP A 617 -17.66 -26.62 -8.94
CA TRP A 617 -17.51 -26.00 -7.61
C TRP A 617 -16.12 -25.45 -7.33
N TYR A 618 -15.06 -26.02 -7.91
CA TYR A 618 -13.71 -25.47 -7.70
C TYR A 618 -13.54 -24.11 -8.39
N VAL A 619 -14.19 -23.93 -9.54
CA VAL A 619 -14.29 -22.64 -10.23
C VAL A 619 -15.18 -21.67 -9.43
N ASP A 620 -16.28 -22.13 -8.83
CA ASP A 620 -17.13 -21.32 -7.94
C ASP A 620 -16.36 -20.83 -6.70
N PHE A 621 -15.62 -21.71 -6.03
CA PHE A 621 -14.71 -21.45 -4.90
C PHE A 621 -13.63 -20.42 -5.25
N ALA A 622 -12.91 -20.65 -6.36
CA ALA A 622 -11.88 -19.74 -6.83
C ALA A 622 -12.46 -18.37 -7.19
N THR A 623 -13.68 -18.33 -7.75
CA THR A 623 -14.42 -17.08 -7.98
C THR A 623 -14.78 -16.39 -6.66
N ALA A 624 -15.16 -17.12 -5.61
CA ALA A 624 -15.44 -16.55 -4.30
C ALA A 624 -14.20 -15.87 -3.68
N LEU A 625 -13.03 -16.50 -3.76
CA LEU A 625 -11.75 -15.90 -3.33
C LEU A 625 -11.39 -14.64 -4.14
N LEU A 626 -11.63 -14.66 -5.45
CA LEU A 626 -11.43 -13.51 -6.33
C LEU A 626 -12.35 -12.34 -5.93
N LEU A 627 -13.64 -12.61 -5.71
CA LEU A 627 -14.63 -11.58 -5.34
C LEU A 627 -14.39 -11.00 -3.94
N VAL A 628 -13.85 -11.78 -3.00
CA VAL A 628 -13.45 -11.26 -1.68
C VAL A 628 -12.26 -10.29 -1.77
N HIS A 629 -11.34 -10.47 -2.73
CA HIS A 629 -10.30 -9.46 -3.01
C HIS A 629 -10.90 -8.17 -3.61
N LEU A 630 -12.02 -8.27 -4.32
CA LEU A 630 -12.68 -7.15 -5.00
C LEU A 630 -13.78 -6.47 -4.17
N ASP A 631 -13.94 -6.79 -2.89
CA ASP A 631 -14.94 -6.14 -2.04
C ASP A 631 -14.72 -4.60 -1.99
N GLY A 632 -15.81 -3.86 -2.18
CA GLY A 632 -15.78 -2.40 -2.38
C GLY A 632 -15.35 -1.91 -3.78
N LYS A 633 -14.79 -2.78 -4.65
CA LYS A 633 -14.34 -2.43 -6.02
C LYS A 633 -15.34 -2.81 -7.13
N LEU A 634 -16.30 -3.66 -6.82
CA LEU A 634 -17.40 -4.05 -7.71
C LEU A 634 -18.43 -2.92 -7.85
N ALA A 635 -19.30 -3.00 -8.85
CA ALA A 635 -20.40 -2.05 -8.98
C ALA A 635 -21.50 -2.36 -7.93
N PRO A 636 -22.21 -1.37 -7.37
CA PRO A 636 -23.32 -1.62 -6.44
C PRO A 636 -24.50 -2.43 -7.05
N SER A 637 -24.54 -2.46 -8.38
CA SER A 637 -25.45 -3.22 -9.24
C SER A 637 -25.06 -4.72 -9.38
N THR A 638 -23.85 -5.11 -8.97
CA THR A 638 -23.35 -6.49 -9.10
C THR A 638 -24.16 -7.46 -8.25
N ALA A 639 -24.88 -8.36 -8.91
CA ALA A 639 -25.60 -9.45 -8.24
C ALA A 639 -24.61 -10.40 -7.55
N LYS A 640 -24.80 -10.65 -6.25
CA LYS A 640 -24.02 -11.64 -5.50
C LYS A 640 -24.67 -13.02 -5.64
N ASP A 641 -24.05 -13.92 -6.40
CA ASP A 641 -24.40 -15.34 -6.42
C ASP A 641 -23.92 -15.98 -5.11
N PRO A 642 -24.80 -16.62 -4.31
CA PRO A 642 -24.39 -17.39 -3.13
C PRO A 642 -23.33 -18.47 -3.41
N ARG A 643 -23.25 -18.99 -4.64
CA ARG A 643 -22.22 -19.98 -5.03
C ARG A 643 -20.82 -19.41 -5.08
N THR A 644 -20.68 -18.11 -5.35
CA THR A 644 -19.39 -17.42 -5.40
C THR A 644 -19.21 -16.50 -4.19
N ALA A 645 -19.69 -16.95 -3.03
CA ALA A 645 -19.60 -16.24 -1.77
C ALA A 645 -19.19 -17.18 -0.62
N PHE A 646 -18.46 -16.62 0.33
CA PHE A 646 -18.25 -17.17 1.66
C PHE A 646 -19.26 -16.54 2.65
N ALA A 647 -19.47 -17.16 3.80
CA ALA A 647 -20.27 -16.60 4.88
C ALA A 647 -19.60 -15.35 5.49
N PRO A 648 -20.36 -14.47 6.15
CA PRO A 648 -19.78 -13.34 6.87
C PRO A 648 -18.98 -13.81 8.09
N THR A 649 -17.71 -13.41 8.19
CA THR A 649 -16.94 -13.59 9.43
C THR A 649 -17.56 -12.76 10.56
N VAL A 650 -17.68 -13.32 11.77
CA VAL A 650 -18.29 -12.65 12.94
C VAL A 650 -17.32 -12.64 14.13
N LEU A 651 -17.27 -11.55 14.88
CA LEU A 651 -16.50 -11.47 16.13
C LEU A 651 -17.21 -12.27 17.25
N ASP A 652 -16.51 -13.23 17.85
CA ASP A 652 -16.92 -13.87 19.09
C ASP A 652 -16.77 -12.88 20.25
N THR A 653 -17.88 -12.38 20.77
CA THR A 653 -17.89 -11.36 21.82
C THR A 653 -17.59 -11.87 23.23
N LYS A 654 -17.51 -13.21 23.45
CA LYS A 654 -17.07 -13.80 24.73
C LYS A 654 -15.56 -14.04 24.73
N TYR A 655 -15.05 -14.65 23.66
CA TYR A 655 -13.65 -15.10 23.58
C TYR A 655 -12.72 -14.20 22.75
N GLY A 656 -13.29 -13.21 22.07
CA GLY A 656 -12.60 -12.15 21.33
C GLY A 656 -11.92 -12.59 20.04
N GLY A 657 -12.17 -13.81 19.57
CA GLY A 657 -11.70 -14.32 18.28
C GLY A 657 -12.74 -14.08 17.19
N PHE A 658 -12.51 -14.61 16.00
CA PHE A 658 -13.44 -14.55 14.89
C PHE A 658 -14.02 -15.94 14.60
N LEU A 659 -15.20 -15.96 13.99
CA LEU A 659 -15.95 -17.15 13.60
C LEU A 659 -16.10 -17.13 12.08
N GLY A 660 -15.78 -18.25 11.43
CA GLY A 660 -15.83 -18.39 9.98
C GLY A 660 -14.63 -17.80 9.22
N PRO A 661 -14.81 -17.50 7.93
CA PRO A 661 -13.73 -17.41 6.94
C PRO A 661 -12.74 -16.27 7.22
N THR A 662 -11.50 -16.61 7.59
CA THR A 662 -10.43 -15.64 7.89
C THR A 662 -9.72 -15.18 6.60
N LEU A 663 -10.43 -14.38 5.79
CA LEU A 663 -9.96 -13.92 4.46
C LEU A 663 -9.43 -12.48 4.43
N ARG A 664 -9.54 -11.75 5.54
CA ARG A 664 -9.23 -10.31 5.66
C ARG A 664 -8.35 -10.04 6.86
N TRP A 665 -7.42 -9.10 6.73
CA TRP A 665 -6.44 -8.79 7.77
C TRP A 665 -7.06 -8.22 9.05
N GLU A 666 -8.22 -7.56 8.96
CA GLU A 666 -9.00 -7.10 10.11
C GLU A 666 -9.75 -8.22 10.86
N HIS A 667 -9.76 -9.45 10.33
CA HIS A 667 -10.28 -10.65 11.00
C HIS A 667 -9.14 -11.53 11.55
N VAL A 668 -7.89 -11.14 11.34
CA VAL A 668 -6.73 -11.76 11.99
C VAL A 668 -6.54 -11.10 13.35
N ARG A 669 -6.56 -11.88 14.43
CA ARG A 669 -6.31 -11.36 15.79
C ARG A 669 -4.97 -10.61 15.85
N ASP A 670 -4.98 -9.48 16.56
CA ASP A 670 -3.84 -8.57 16.80
C ASP A 670 -3.13 -8.01 15.55
N SER A 671 -3.73 -8.22 14.36
CA SER A 671 -3.28 -7.63 13.11
C SER A 671 -3.61 -6.13 13.04
N SER A 672 -2.60 -5.32 12.74
CA SER A 672 -2.76 -3.90 12.39
C SER A 672 -2.96 -3.65 10.88
N LYS A 673 -2.84 -4.70 10.05
CA LYS A 673 -3.12 -4.66 8.61
C LYS A 673 -4.64 -4.62 8.36
N LYS A 674 -5.06 -4.21 7.17
CA LYS A 674 -6.48 -4.18 6.73
C LYS A 674 -6.62 -4.54 5.25
N GLY A 675 -7.82 -4.95 4.84
CA GLY A 675 -8.15 -5.40 3.49
C GLY A 675 -8.02 -6.92 3.33
N PRO A 676 -8.27 -7.45 2.12
CA PRO A 676 -8.08 -8.87 1.84
C PRO A 676 -6.65 -9.32 2.12
N ILE A 677 -6.51 -10.53 2.66
CA ILE A 677 -5.20 -11.18 2.83
C ILE A 677 -4.64 -11.58 1.46
N HIS A 678 -5.52 -12.15 0.63
CA HIS A 678 -5.24 -12.59 -0.71
C HIS A 678 -4.77 -11.44 -1.63
N ARG A 679 -3.75 -11.71 -2.45
CA ARG A 679 -3.13 -10.73 -3.37
C ARG A 679 -3.13 -11.24 -4.80
N LEU A 680 -3.49 -10.37 -5.73
CA LEU A 680 -3.35 -10.62 -7.17
C LEU A 680 -1.90 -10.44 -7.61
N MET A 681 -1.41 -11.32 -8.47
CA MET A 681 -0.10 -11.24 -9.11
C MET A 681 -0.19 -10.35 -10.38
N PRO A 682 0.73 -9.41 -10.64
CA PRO A 682 0.73 -8.65 -11.88
C PRO A 682 0.92 -9.57 -13.10
N TRP A 683 0.29 -9.25 -14.24
CA TRP A 683 0.40 -10.05 -15.47
C TRP A 683 1.86 -10.30 -15.88
N SER A 684 2.75 -9.31 -15.74
CA SER A 684 4.19 -9.46 -16.06
C SER A 684 4.93 -10.51 -15.21
N GLN A 685 4.32 -10.97 -14.11
CA GLN A 685 4.91 -11.89 -13.14
C GLN A 685 4.25 -13.27 -13.12
N HIS A 686 3.28 -13.55 -14.00
CA HIS A 686 2.63 -14.86 -14.07
C HIS A 686 3.65 -16.01 -14.28
N PRO A 687 3.45 -17.18 -13.67
CA PRO A 687 4.38 -18.30 -13.79
C PRO A 687 4.28 -18.92 -15.19
N ALA A 688 5.40 -19.45 -15.71
CA ALA A 688 5.42 -20.15 -17.00
C ALA A 688 4.66 -21.49 -16.99
N SER A 689 4.28 -21.98 -15.81
CA SER A 689 3.56 -23.24 -15.61
C SER A 689 2.60 -23.15 -14.41
N MET A 690 1.59 -24.03 -14.38
CA MET A 690 0.63 -24.19 -13.28
C MET A 690 0.57 -25.66 -12.86
N ARG A 691 0.20 -25.94 -11.60
CA ARG A 691 -0.10 -27.31 -11.14
C ARG A 691 -1.43 -27.80 -11.69
N ARG A 692 -1.53 -29.08 -12.06
CA ARG A 692 -2.82 -29.77 -12.21
C ARG A 692 -3.61 -29.66 -10.91
N GLY A 693 -4.91 -29.39 -11.02
CA GLY A 693 -5.78 -29.10 -9.88
C GLY A 693 -5.46 -27.79 -9.15
N GLY A 694 -4.55 -26.97 -9.66
CA GLY A 694 -4.12 -25.71 -9.05
C GLY A 694 -4.88 -24.49 -9.56
N LEU A 695 -4.52 -23.33 -9.00
CA LEU A 695 -5.07 -22.04 -9.41
C LEU A 695 -4.01 -20.92 -9.36
N SER A 696 -4.32 -19.79 -9.98
CA SER A 696 -3.52 -18.55 -9.87
C SER A 696 -4.40 -17.32 -10.05
N PHE A 697 -4.09 -16.26 -9.32
CA PHE A 697 -4.86 -15.01 -9.33
C PHE A 697 -4.02 -13.86 -9.89
N LEU A 698 -4.56 -13.16 -10.88
CA LEU A 698 -3.86 -12.16 -11.69
C LEU A 698 -4.54 -10.79 -11.62
N ALA A 699 -3.76 -9.74 -11.80
CA ALA A 699 -4.23 -8.38 -12.06
C ALA A 699 -3.73 -7.90 -13.44
N VAL A 700 -4.65 -7.50 -14.30
CA VAL A 700 -4.43 -7.20 -15.72
C VAL A 700 -5.06 -5.86 -16.07
N SER A 701 -4.35 -4.98 -16.78
CA SER A 701 -4.92 -3.78 -17.40
C SER A 701 -4.90 -3.92 -18.92
N VAL A 702 -6.04 -3.69 -19.57
CA VAL A 702 -6.18 -3.72 -21.03
C VAL A 702 -6.40 -2.31 -21.55
N GLY A 703 -5.61 -1.89 -22.54
CA GLY A 703 -5.62 -0.54 -23.11
C GLY A 703 -6.58 -0.34 -24.29
N ASP A 704 -6.58 0.87 -24.87
CA ASP A 704 -7.54 1.36 -25.88
C ASP A 704 -7.67 0.51 -27.17
N SER A 705 -6.68 -0.32 -27.50
CA SER A 705 -6.81 -1.25 -28.65
C SER A 705 -7.58 -2.52 -28.31
N GLY A 706 -7.89 -2.76 -27.03
CA GLY A 706 -8.30 -4.06 -26.51
C GLY A 706 -7.16 -5.08 -26.48
N ALA A 707 -7.52 -6.28 -26.05
CA ALA A 707 -6.69 -7.48 -26.09
C ALA A 707 -7.52 -8.68 -26.60
N THR A 708 -6.85 -9.75 -27.01
CA THR A 708 -7.46 -11.07 -27.25
C THR A 708 -6.91 -12.04 -26.22
N MET A 709 -7.79 -12.82 -25.58
CA MET A 709 -7.39 -13.94 -24.74
C MET A 709 -7.63 -15.28 -25.43
N GLN A 710 -6.91 -16.31 -25.00
CA GLN A 710 -7.23 -17.70 -25.31
C GLN A 710 -6.85 -18.60 -24.14
N VAL A 711 -7.69 -19.59 -23.84
CA VAL A 711 -7.35 -20.70 -22.93
C VAL A 711 -6.90 -21.90 -23.76
N SER A 712 -5.77 -22.53 -23.40
CA SER A 712 -5.14 -23.60 -24.19
C SER A 712 -5.40 -25.03 -23.68
N GLU A 713 -6.04 -25.22 -22.53
CA GLU A 713 -6.37 -26.54 -21.97
C GLU A 713 -7.87 -26.68 -21.67
N ASP A 714 -8.45 -27.83 -22.03
CA ASP A 714 -9.87 -28.17 -21.79
C ASP A 714 -10.23 -28.30 -20.31
N ALA A 715 -9.25 -28.62 -19.46
CA ALA A 715 -9.42 -28.68 -18.01
C ALA A 715 -9.36 -27.30 -17.32
N THR A 716 -9.02 -26.24 -18.05
CA THR A 716 -8.84 -24.90 -17.48
C THR A 716 -10.07 -24.02 -17.69
N THR A 717 -10.44 -23.27 -16.64
CA THR A 717 -11.33 -22.10 -16.76
C THR A 717 -10.62 -20.84 -16.26
N ALA A 718 -10.68 -19.77 -17.04
CA ALA A 718 -10.30 -18.43 -16.60
C ALA A 718 -11.56 -17.63 -16.26
N VAL A 719 -11.68 -17.15 -15.02
CA VAL A 719 -12.78 -16.29 -14.57
C VAL A 719 -12.29 -14.86 -14.43
N TRP A 720 -12.90 -13.97 -15.19
CA TRP A 720 -12.56 -12.56 -15.28
C TRP A 720 -13.59 -11.70 -14.57
N VAL A 721 -13.13 -10.66 -13.87
CA VAL A 721 -13.99 -9.61 -13.30
C VAL A 721 -13.36 -8.25 -13.59
N ARG A 722 -14.07 -7.40 -14.33
CA ARG A 722 -13.69 -5.99 -14.51
C ARG A 722 -14.03 -5.23 -13.23
N HIS A 723 -13.15 -4.37 -12.72
CA HIS A 723 -13.36 -3.71 -11.43
C HIS A 723 -12.85 -2.26 -11.39
N ARG A 724 -13.31 -1.51 -10.37
CA ARG A 724 -12.83 -0.15 -10.05
C ARG A 724 -11.46 -0.22 -9.34
N PRO A 725 -10.65 0.86 -9.35
CA PRO A 725 -9.27 0.86 -8.80
C PRO A 725 -9.06 0.20 -7.43
#